data_AF-A0A833R8F8-F1
#
_entry.id   AF-A0A833R8F8-F1
#
_cell.length_a   1.000
_cell.length_b   1.000
_cell.length_c   1.000
_cell.angle_alpha   90.00
_cell.angle_beta   90.00
_cell.angle_gamma   90.00
#
_symmetry.space_group_name_H-M   'P 1'
#
loop_
_entity.id
_entity.type
_entity.pdbx_description
1 polymer ?
#
loop_
_entity_poly.entity_id
_entity_poly.type
_entity_poly.pdbx_seq_one_letter_code
_entity_poly.pdbx_strand_id
1 'polypeptide(L)'
;MGTVRKRCTWLPVLLTISQICILCMATPSLPKTYIVHMAKAEMPRIFTHHHDWYTSTLKSVTASTKLQTETEPDPTKRIIYNYDTAFHGFAARLSEAETEQLESIPGVLSVLPETIYELHTTRSPQFLGIGPEVANNIWSSSVADHDVITGVLDTGIWPESPSFSDKGLGPVPARWKGACEVGRGFTAKHCNRKIIGARMFYKGYEAAAGSINETSEVKSPRDQDGHGTHTAATVAGSAVPNANLFGYASGTARGMAPRARIAAYKVCWTGGCFSSDILAAVDRAVADGVDVLSISLGGGVSSYYRDSLSIAAFGAMEMGVFVACSAGNGGPDPVSLTNVSPWITTVGASTMDRDFPATVKLGNGMNFTGVSLYKGQDNLSPQKQYNVVYTGRNGSITDPRSLCLEGTLDPHVVAGKIVICDRGISPRVQKGQVVKDAGGIGMILANSAANGEELVADSHLLPALAVGDTAGQAIKQYTKTVTRPTASISFQGTKVGIRPSPVVAAFSSRGPNFLTLEILKPDVIAPGVNILAAWSGNVGPSSLSTDHRRVQFNILSGTSMSCPHVGGVAALIKATHPNWSPAAIKSALMTTAYVHDNTFQPLKDASTGEPSTPYDHGAGHIHPVRAVNPGLVYDISPDDYFEFLCTQKLTPIQLKAFSKIKNYTCKHKLDSPGDLNYPANSVVFKERPVSVVTQHRTVTNVGTPVSTYIVNITPFKGATVVVEPSVLHFTRQNQRLSYKITFKAKTPQSAPEFGALTWSDGTHSVRSTVALAWLVPL
;
A
#
# COMPACT_ATOMS: atom_id res chain seq x y z
N MET A 1 13.42 76.46 -33.93
CA MET A 1 13.36 76.50 -32.45
C MET A 1 13.79 75.13 -31.93
N GLY A 2 14.80 75.07 -31.06
CA GLY A 2 15.17 73.85 -30.31
C GLY A 2 14.77 73.98 -28.83
N THR A 3 15.06 73.02 -27.94
CA THR A 3 15.78 71.74 -28.17
C THR A 3 15.59 70.78 -26.98
N VAL A 4 15.80 69.47 -27.24
CA VAL A 4 16.29 68.43 -26.29
C VAL A 4 15.32 67.82 -25.23
N ARG A 5 15.42 66.49 -25.11
CA ARG A 5 14.81 65.59 -24.09
C ARG A 5 15.59 65.61 -22.76
N LYS A 6 14.99 65.12 -21.66
CA LYS A 6 15.67 64.17 -20.74
C LYS A 6 14.70 63.37 -19.84
N ARG A 7 15.24 62.37 -19.14
CA ARG A 7 14.54 61.42 -18.23
C ARG A 7 14.98 61.63 -16.77
N CYS A 8 14.29 60.92 -15.86
CA CYS A 8 14.81 60.20 -14.67
C CYS A 8 14.78 60.83 -13.25
N THR A 9 14.07 60.10 -12.38
CA THR A 9 14.46 59.65 -11.00
C THR A 9 14.41 60.60 -9.78
N TRP A 10 14.29 59.93 -8.61
CA TRP A 10 14.61 60.35 -7.21
C TRP A 10 13.46 60.71 -6.23
N LEU A 11 13.27 59.82 -5.23
CA LEU A 11 13.00 60.10 -3.79
C LEU A 11 14.25 60.79 -3.15
N PRO A 12 14.28 61.33 -1.89
CA PRO A 12 13.51 60.91 -0.69
C PRO A 12 13.13 61.98 0.40
N VAL A 13 12.30 61.57 1.38
CA VAL A 13 12.17 62.04 2.81
C VAL A 13 11.55 60.86 3.62
N LEU A 14 11.99 60.29 4.76
CA LEU A 14 13.12 60.41 5.71
C LEU A 14 12.92 61.22 7.03
N LEU A 15 13.11 60.55 8.19
CA LEU A 15 13.06 60.98 9.63
C LEU A 15 11.65 61.32 10.17
N THR A 16 11.18 60.84 11.35
CA THR A 16 11.83 60.49 12.64
C THR A 16 11.43 59.10 13.19
N ILE A 17 12.37 58.25 13.63
CA ILE A 17 12.87 58.03 15.02
C ILE A 17 11.83 57.53 16.04
N SER A 18 11.88 56.24 16.38
CA SER A 18 12.07 55.74 17.76
C SER A 18 12.57 54.28 17.74
N GLN A 19 13.13 53.79 18.85
CA GLN A 19 13.81 52.50 18.95
C GLN A 19 12.87 51.39 19.44
N ILE A 20 12.80 50.27 18.71
CA ILE A 20 12.47 48.96 19.29
C ILE A 20 13.47 47.93 18.75
N CYS A 21 14.44 47.52 19.57
CA CYS A 21 15.23 46.33 19.30
C CYS A 21 14.37 45.09 19.54
N ILE A 22 13.70 44.60 18.49
CA ILE A 22 13.16 43.23 18.52
C ILE A 22 14.35 42.29 18.44
N LEU A 23 14.74 41.70 19.58
CA LEU A 23 15.50 40.47 19.55
C LEU A 23 14.62 39.41 18.89
N CYS A 24 14.97 39.00 17.67
CA CYS A 24 14.56 37.69 17.17
C CYS A 24 15.31 36.62 17.99
N MET A 25 14.84 36.37 19.21
CA MET A 25 15.06 35.08 19.84
C MET A 25 14.32 34.05 18.98
N ALA A 26 15.07 33.32 18.15
CA ALA A 26 14.57 32.11 17.53
C ALA A 26 14.08 31.19 18.65
N THR A 27 12.77 30.94 18.73
CA THR A 27 12.24 29.96 19.67
C THR A 27 12.83 28.60 19.32
N PRO A 28 13.54 27.93 20.24
CA PRO A 28 14.25 26.70 19.91
C PRO A 28 13.24 25.67 19.38
N SER A 29 13.48 25.16 18.16
CA SER A 29 12.57 24.18 17.55
C SER A 29 12.59 22.89 18.37
N LEU A 30 11.40 22.43 18.78
CA LEU A 30 11.26 21.22 19.60
C LEU A 30 11.93 20.02 18.89
N PRO A 31 12.80 19.25 19.57
CA PRO A 31 13.53 18.16 18.92
C PRO A 31 12.61 17.13 18.28
N LYS A 32 12.72 16.98 16.96
CA LYS A 32 11.95 16.01 16.13
C LYS A 32 12.69 14.68 16.08
N THR A 33 11.99 13.59 15.77
CA THR A 33 12.65 12.31 15.48
C THR A 33 13.28 12.33 14.08
N TYR A 34 14.51 11.85 13.98
CA TYR A 34 15.16 11.54 12.71
C TYR A 34 15.82 10.17 12.76
N ILE A 35 15.93 9.55 11.58
CA ILE A 35 16.67 8.32 11.32
C ILE A 35 18.02 8.71 10.73
N VAL A 36 19.11 8.43 11.45
CA VAL A 36 20.49 8.67 11.04
C VAL A 36 21.05 7.39 10.43
N HIS A 37 21.41 7.43 9.14
CA HIS A 37 22.04 6.31 8.44
C HIS A 37 23.56 6.34 8.65
N MET A 38 24.16 5.22 9.05
CA MET A 38 25.59 5.11 9.35
C MET A 38 26.32 4.13 8.41
N ALA A 39 27.48 4.55 7.88
CA ALA A 39 28.34 3.79 6.99
C ALA A 39 29.14 2.72 7.76
N LYS A 40 28.55 1.54 8.05
CA LYS A 40 29.20 0.48 8.85
C LYS A 40 30.66 0.17 8.50
N ALA A 41 31.01 0.18 7.21
CA ALA A 41 32.38 -0.09 6.75
C ALA A 41 33.41 0.99 7.17
N GLU A 42 32.95 2.17 7.58
CA GLU A 42 33.77 3.29 8.04
C GLU A 42 33.86 3.40 9.57
N MET A 43 33.27 2.45 10.33
CA MET A 43 33.36 2.46 11.81
C MET A 43 34.83 2.57 12.25
N PRO A 44 35.22 3.64 12.97
CA PRO A 44 36.59 3.82 13.39
C PRO A 44 37.05 2.68 14.31
N ARG A 45 38.27 2.17 14.09
CA ARG A 45 38.85 1.00 14.80
C ARG A 45 38.95 1.13 16.34
N ILE A 46 38.67 2.32 16.88
CA ILE A 46 38.59 2.57 18.33
C ILE A 46 37.29 2.04 18.95
N PHE A 47 36.24 1.81 18.15
CA PHE A 47 34.96 1.27 18.58
C PHE A 47 34.89 -0.25 18.36
N THR A 48 34.45 -0.97 19.39
CA THR A 48 34.24 -2.43 19.34
C THR A 48 32.83 -2.80 18.88
N HIS A 49 31.83 -1.96 19.16
CA HIS A 49 30.45 -2.15 18.70
C HIS A 49 29.89 -0.88 18.04
N HIS A 50 28.97 -1.07 17.08
CA HIS A 50 28.33 0.04 16.35
C HIS A 50 27.57 0.98 17.28
N HIS A 51 26.97 0.45 18.35
CA HIS A 51 26.26 1.28 19.34
C HIS A 51 27.17 2.29 20.05
N ASP A 52 28.43 1.92 20.36
CA ASP A 52 29.41 2.82 20.98
C ASP A 52 29.78 3.96 20.01
N TRP A 53 29.98 3.61 18.73
CA TRP A 53 30.25 4.56 17.67
C TRP A 53 29.08 5.52 17.46
N TYR A 54 27.86 5.01 17.30
CA TYR A 54 26.64 5.79 17.10
C TYR A 54 26.39 6.75 18.28
N THR A 55 26.58 6.26 19.51
CA THR A 55 26.51 7.06 20.74
C THR A 55 27.58 8.15 20.77
N SER A 56 28.80 7.87 20.31
CA SER A 56 29.87 8.88 20.20
C SER A 56 29.56 9.95 19.14
N THR A 57 29.05 9.55 17.97
CA THR A 57 28.64 10.44 16.88
C THR A 57 27.53 11.39 17.33
N LEU A 58 26.53 10.91 18.08
CA LEU A 58 25.51 11.76 18.68
C LEU A 58 26.08 12.68 19.77
N LYS A 59 26.99 12.20 20.60
CA LYS A 59 27.68 13.02 21.63
C LYS A 59 28.46 14.19 21.02
N SER A 60 29.06 14.04 19.84
CA SER A 60 29.79 15.15 19.19
C SER A 60 28.92 16.35 18.79
N VAL A 61 27.65 16.17 18.40
CA VAL A 61 26.76 17.31 18.06
C VAL A 61 25.96 17.83 19.25
N THR A 62 25.63 16.96 20.21
CA THR A 62 24.86 17.35 21.41
C THR A 62 25.71 18.07 22.47
N ALA A 63 27.04 18.07 22.31
CA ALA A 63 27.97 18.85 23.14
C ALA A 63 28.31 20.25 22.57
N SER A 64 27.98 20.53 21.30
CA SER A 64 28.23 21.84 20.67
C SER A 64 27.12 22.86 20.99
N THR A 65 25.89 22.39 21.14
CA THR A 65 24.68 23.14 21.53
C THR A 65 24.72 23.57 23.00
N LYS A 66 25.56 24.57 23.31
CA LYS A 66 25.71 25.16 24.66
C LYS A 66 24.48 25.95 25.13
N LEU A 67 23.42 25.24 25.50
CA LEU A 67 22.33 25.71 26.36
C LEU A 67 22.02 24.63 27.41
N GLN A 68 22.97 24.39 28.31
CA GLN A 68 22.81 23.47 29.42
C GLN A 68 21.88 24.08 30.49
N THR A 69 20.58 23.79 30.39
CA THR A 69 19.69 23.70 31.56
C THR A 69 19.76 22.28 32.11
N GLU A 70 19.62 22.12 33.43
CA GLU A 70 19.88 20.86 34.16
C GLU A 70 18.83 19.75 33.93
N THR A 71 18.00 19.88 32.90
CA THR A 71 16.85 19.01 32.60
C THR A 71 16.97 18.22 31.29
N GLU A 72 18.00 18.47 30.48
CA GLU A 72 18.23 17.71 29.24
C GLU A 72 18.73 16.29 29.52
N PRO A 73 18.12 15.24 28.95
CA PRO A 73 18.57 13.86 29.17
C PRO A 73 19.94 13.60 28.53
N ASP A 74 20.76 12.78 29.21
CA ASP A 74 22.01 12.21 28.68
C ASP A 74 21.84 11.78 27.21
N PRO A 75 22.71 12.17 26.28
CA PRO A 75 22.62 11.78 24.87
C PRO A 75 22.54 10.26 24.62
N THR A 76 22.94 9.38 25.56
CA THR A 76 22.62 7.94 25.45
C THR A 76 21.12 7.66 25.40
N LYS A 77 20.32 8.45 26.14
CA LYS A 77 18.85 8.37 26.23
C LYS A 77 18.13 9.10 25.10
N ARG A 78 18.83 9.91 24.30
CA ARG A 78 18.29 10.52 23.08
C ARG A 78 18.24 9.53 21.90
N ILE A 79 18.95 8.39 21.98
CA ILE A 79 18.84 7.29 21.01
C ILE A 79 17.60 6.44 21.30
N ILE A 80 16.80 6.24 20.27
CA ILE A 80 15.52 5.54 20.27
C ILE A 80 15.77 4.05 19.96
N TYR A 81 16.37 3.78 18.79
CA TYR A 81 16.79 2.45 18.33
C TYR A 81 18.17 2.51 17.69
N ASN A 82 18.85 1.36 17.66
CA ASN A 82 19.95 1.07 16.74
C ASN A 82 19.46 -0.02 15.77
N TYR A 83 19.97 -0.02 14.54
CA TYR A 83 19.60 -0.97 13.48
C TYR A 83 20.85 -1.68 12.95
N ASP A 84 20.79 -3.01 12.77
CA ASP A 84 21.98 -3.80 12.45
C ASP A 84 21.81 -4.92 11.42
N THR A 85 20.59 -5.27 10.98
CA THR A 85 20.32 -6.46 10.13
C THR A 85 19.86 -6.14 8.71
N ALA A 86 18.87 -5.26 8.53
CA ALA A 86 18.38 -4.78 7.23
C ALA A 86 18.81 -3.32 6.95
N PHE A 87 19.01 -2.51 8.00
CA PHE A 87 19.48 -1.12 7.93
C PHE A 87 20.71 -0.90 8.84
N HIS A 88 21.46 0.19 8.70
CA HIS A 88 22.55 0.54 9.62
C HIS A 88 22.46 1.98 10.11
N GLY A 89 22.49 2.15 11.43
CA GLY A 89 22.44 3.45 12.08
C GLY A 89 21.49 3.45 13.26
N PHE A 90 20.89 4.60 13.54
CA PHE A 90 20.06 4.80 14.73
C PHE A 90 18.94 5.81 14.48
N ALA A 91 17.89 5.77 15.29
CA ALA A 91 16.94 6.88 15.39
C ALA A 91 17.19 7.68 16.66
N ALA A 92 17.05 9.01 16.59
CA ALA A 92 17.23 9.90 17.73
C ALA A 92 16.32 11.13 17.65
N ARG A 93 16.08 11.78 18.79
CA ARG A 93 15.49 13.12 18.84
C ARG A 93 16.58 14.19 18.69
N LEU A 94 16.41 15.07 17.70
CA LEU A 94 17.38 16.08 17.29
C LEU A 94 16.69 17.40 16.99
N SER A 95 17.36 18.51 17.29
CA SER A 95 17.04 19.83 16.72
C SER A 95 17.59 19.94 15.28
N GLU A 96 17.07 20.88 14.49
CA GLU A 96 17.48 21.04 13.09
C GLU A 96 18.98 21.40 12.97
N ALA A 97 19.52 22.21 13.88
CA ALA A 97 20.95 22.52 13.95
C ALA A 97 21.83 21.31 14.33
N GLU A 98 21.32 20.36 15.13
CA GLU A 98 22.02 19.09 15.40
C GLU A 98 21.97 18.16 14.18
N THR A 99 20.90 18.20 13.36
CA THR A 99 20.83 17.43 12.11
C THR A 99 21.80 17.94 11.04
N GLU A 100 21.90 19.26 10.83
CA GLU A 100 22.87 19.86 9.90
C GLU A 100 24.32 19.52 10.30
N GLN A 101 24.63 19.52 11.60
CA GLN A 101 25.93 19.09 12.09
C GLN A 101 26.16 17.58 11.88
N LEU A 102 25.15 16.73 12.10
CA LEU A 102 25.28 15.27 11.87
C LEU A 102 25.55 14.93 10.40
N GLU A 103 24.90 15.59 9.45
CA GLU A 103 25.17 15.37 8.01
C GLU A 103 26.60 15.77 7.58
N SER A 104 27.34 16.51 8.42
CA SER A 104 28.75 16.85 8.18
C SER A 104 29.76 15.83 8.75
N ILE A 105 29.32 14.86 9.57
CA ILE A 105 30.23 13.95 10.28
C ILE A 105 30.63 12.75 9.41
N PRO A 106 31.94 12.44 9.26
CA PRO A 106 32.41 11.26 8.53
C PRO A 106 31.75 9.96 9.02
N GLY A 107 31.26 9.17 8.08
CA GLY A 107 30.53 7.93 8.34
C GLY A 107 29.03 8.10 8.63
N VAL A 108 28.49 9.32 8.72
CA VAL A 108 27.04 9.57 8.54
C VAL A 108 26.74 9.60 7.04
N LEU A 109 25.67 8.93 6.60
CA LEU A 109 25.26 8.84 5.19
C LEU A 109 24.07 9.75 4.84
N SER A 110 23.14 9.93 5.78
CA SER A 110 21.99 10.82 5.68
C SER A 110 21.27 10.97 7.03
N VAL A 111 20.54 12.08 7.22
CA VAL A 111 19.61 12.27 8.34
C VAL A 111 18.20 12.49 7.81
N LEU A 112 17.28 11.59 8.14
CA LEU A 112 15.96 11.48 7.50
C LEU A 112 14.84 11.77 8.51
N PRO A 113 13.89 12.68 8.23
CA PRO A 113 12.77 12.94 9.13
C PRO A 113 11.81 11.74 9.18
N GLU A 114 11.09 11.61 10.30
CA GLU A 114 10.13 10.53 10.53
C GLU A 114 8.83 10.67 9.72
N THR A 115 8.23 9.53 9.31
CA THR A 115 7.06 9.45 8.41
C THR A 115 5.99 8.50 8.96
N ILE A 116 4.71 8.76 8.65
CA ILE A 116 3.51 8.03 9.15
C ILE A 116 2.76 7.32 7.98
N TYR A 117 2.08 6.19 8.25
CA TYR A 117 1.47 5.28 7.25
C TYR A 117 0.05 4.73 7.64
N GLU A 118 -0.75 4.19 6.69
CA GLU A 118 -2.23 3.85 6.82
C GLU A 118 -2.71 2.40 6.40
N LEU A 119 -4.03 2.05 6.55
CA LEU A 119 -4.61 0.70 6.82
C LEU A 119 -6.00 0.32 6.17
N HIS A 120 -6.23 -0.90 5.59
CA HIS A 120 -7.43 -1.35 4.78
C HIS A 120 -7.62 -2.91 4.47
N THR A 121 -8.82 -3.53 4.22
CA THR A 121 -9.07 -5.03 4.43
C THR A 121 -9.78 -6.08 3.42
N THR A 122 -9.38 -7.40 3.30
CA THR A 122 -10.17 -8.74 3.20
C THR A 122 -10.57 -9.60 1.93
N ARG A 123 -11.44 -10.64 2.11
CA ARG A 123 -12.05 -11.83 1.37
C ARG A 123 -11.39 -12.76 0.33
N SER A 124 -10.28 -12.52 -0.37
CA SER A 124 -10.17 -13.03 -1.77
C SER A 124 -10.21 -14.54 -2.19
N PRO A 125 -9.86 -15.61 -1.43
CA PRO A 125 -9.17 -16.77 -2.03
C PRO A 125 -9.89 -17.53 -3.15
N GLN A 126 -11.22 -17.71 -3.05
CA GLN A 126 -11.98 -18.47 -4.05
C GLN A 126 -12.01 -17.77 -5.43
N PHE A 127 -12.09 -16.44 -5.44
CA PHE A 127 -12.09 -15.63 -6.67
C PHE A 127 -10.74 -15.70 -7.39
N LEU A 128 -9.66 -15.91 -6.65
CA LEU A 128 -8.31 -16.12 -7.16
C LEU A 128 -8.03 -17.56 -7.66
N GLY A 129 -9.06 -18.40 -7.79
CA GLY A 129 -8.92 -19.81 -8.16
C GLY A 129 -8.34 -20.70 -7.04
N ILE A 130 -8.02 -20.14 -5.87
CA ILE A 130 -7.57 -20.88 -4.69
C ILE A 130 -8.80 -21.47 -3.98
N GLY A 131 -9.47 -22.41 -4.64
CA GLY A 131 -10.56 -23.21 -4.08
C GLY A 131 -10.07 -24.27 -3.07
N PRO A 132 -10.95 -24.95 -2.30
CA PRO A 132 -10.52 -26.00 -1.38
C PRO A 132 -9.85 -27.20 -2.08
N GLU A 133 -10.40 -27.62 -3.21
CA GLU A 133 -9.85 -28.73 -4.02
C GLU A 133 -8.48 -28.36 -4.62
N VAL A 134 -8.36 -27.16 -5.20
CA VAL A 134 -7.10 -26.67 -5.75
C VAL A 134 -6.05 -26.49 -4.65
N ALA A 135 -6.45 -25.98 -3.47
CA ALA A 135 -5.62 -25.92 -2.26
C ALA A 135 -5.07 -27.30 -1.87
N ASN A 136 -5.90 -28.33 -1.88
CA ASN A 136 -5.50 -29.68 -1.49
C ASN A 136 -4.67 -30.40 -2.57
N ASN A 137 -4.84 -30.07 -3.84
CA ASN A 137 -4.20 -30.77 -4.96
C ASN A 137 -2.88 -30.13 -5.41
N ILE A 138 -2.85 -28.80 -5.66
CA ILE A 138 -1.64 -28.09 -6.10
C ILE A 138 -0.72 -27.81 -4.92
N TRP A 139 -1.28 -27.37 -3.79
CA TRP A 139 -0.56 -27.03 -2.57
C TRP A 139 -0.78 -28.10 -1.50
N SER A 140 -0.67 -29.36 -1.93
CA SER A 140 -0.88 -30.57 -1.12
C SER A 140 0.12 -30.70 0.03
N SER A 141 0.02 -31.78 0.81
CA SER A 141 0.87 -32.00 1.99
C SER A 141 2.37 -31.85 1.73
N SER A 142 2.87 -32.26 0.56
CA SER A 142 4.30 -32.20 0.20
C SER A 142 4.82 -30.77 -0.08
N VAL A 143 3.97 -29.86 -0.55
CA VAL A 143 4.31 -28.43 -0.62
C VAL A 143 4.38 -27.85 0.79
N ALA A 144 3.51 -28.33 1.67
CA ALA A 144 3.32 -27.79 3.01
C ALA A 144 4.21 -28.42 4.09
N ASP A 145 5.23 -29.19 3.70
CA ASP A 145 6.40 -29.54 4.51
C ASP A 145 7.45 -28.40 4.51
N HIS A 146 7.37 -27.48 3.54
CA HIS A 146 8.16 -26.24 3.55
C HIS A 146 7.46 -25.16 4.39
N ASP A 147 7.81 -25.11 5.68
CA ASP A 147 7.30 -24.12 6.63
C ASP A 147 7.78 -22.70 6.31
N VAL A 148 7.03 -22.02 5.45
CA VAL A 148 7.18 -20.58 5.15
C VAL A 148 6.67 -19.73 6.31
N ILE A 149 7.43 -18.68 6.64
CA ILE A 149 7.17 -17.74 7.74
C ILE A 149 6.89 -16.36 7.15
N THR A 150 5.70 -15.84 7.40
CA THR A 150 5.24 -14.54 6.92
C THR A 150 5.24 -13.51 8.05
N GLY A 151 6.08 -12.49 7.92
CA GLY A 151 6.06 -11.30 8.79
C GLY A 151 4.98 -10.32 8.36
N VAL A 152 4.22 -9.80 9.34
CA VAL A 152 3.15 -8.82 9.14
C VAL A 152 3.45 -7.60 10.02
N LEU A 153 3.65 -6.44 9.40
CA LEU A 153 4.00 -5.18 10.07
C LEU A 153 2.78 -4.27 10.09
N ASP A 154 2.19 -4.07 11.28
CA ASP A 154 0.81 -3.59 11.40
C ASP A 154 0.45 -3.07 12.82
N THR A 155 -0.85 -3.00 13.17
CA THR A 155 -1.39 -2.66 14.50
C THR A 155 -1.24 -3.77 15.55
N GLY A 156 -0.65 -4.91 15.20
CA GLY A 156 -0.44 -6.07 16.07
C GLY A 156 -1.26 -7.29 15.64
N ILE A 157 -1.65 -8.15 16.58
CA ILE A 157 -2.53 -9.30 16.31
C ILE A 157 -3.52 -9.59 17.45
N TRP A 158 -4.72 -10.07 17.14
CA TRP A 158 -5.71 -10.57 18.11
C TRP A 158 -5.67 -12.12 18.18
N PRO A 159 -4.85 -12.70 19.08
CA PRO A 159 -4.46 -14.12 19.02
C PRO A 159 -5.60 -15.11 19.29
N GLU A 160 -6.68 -14.70 19.95
CA GLU A 160 -7.86 -15.54 20.20
C GLU A 160 -8.75 -15.73 18.97
N SER A 161 -8.47 -15.04 17.86
CA SER A 161 -9.22 -15.24 16.61
C SER A 161 -9.11 -16.69 16.14
N PRO A 162 -10.23 -17.37 15.78
CA PRO A 162 -10.19 -18.72 15.22
C PRO A 162 -9.31 -18.84 13.96
N SER A 163 -9.08 -17.74 13.23
CA SER A 163 -8.15 -17.68 12.10
C SER A 163 -6.67 -17.86 12.49
N PHE A 164 -6.35 -17.89 13.78
CA PHE A 164 -5.00 -18.17 14.28
C PHE A 164 -4.90 -19.50 15.06
N SER A 165 -5.88 -20.39 14.89
CA SER A 165 -5.78 -21.78 15.34
C SER A 165 -4.59 -22.49 14.67
N ASP A 166 -3.83 -23.25 15.47
CA ASP A 166 -2.64 -24.00 15.03
C ASP A 166 -2.92 -25.49 14.73
N LYS A 167 -4.19 -25.87 14.73
CA LYS A 167 -4.64 -27.24 14.48
C LYS A 167 -4.16 -27.73 13.10
N GLY A 168 -3.38 -28.81 13.10
CA GLY A 168 -2.83 -29.40 11.88
C GLY A 168 -1.46 -28.87 11.47
N LEU A 169 -0.83 -27.98 12.26
CA LEU A 169 0.54 -27.54 12.02
C LEU A 169 1.57 -28.37 12.80
N GLY A 170 2.74 -28.58 12.17
CA GLY A 170 3.91 -29.18 12.80
C GLY A 170 4.54 -28.28 13.87
N PRO A 171 5.64 -28.73 14.52
CA PRO A 171 6.42 -27.89 15.43
C PRO A 171 6.86 -26.58 14.77
N VAL A 172 7.27 -25.59 15.57
CA VAL A 172 7.83 -24.35 15.04
C VAL A 172 9.17 -24.65 14.35
N PRO A 173 9.49 -24.08 13.16
CA PRO A 173 10.71 -24.41 12.44
C PRO A 173 11.97 -24.09 13.23
N ALA A 174 12.92 -25.02 13.30
CA ALA A 174 14.17 -24.85 14.05
C ALA A 174 15.07 -23.67 13.55
N ARG A 175 14.78 -23.14 12.36
CA ARG A 175 15.43 -21.93 11.80
C ARG A 175 14.90 -20.61 12.37
N TRP A 176 13.75 -20.63 13.04
CA TRP A 176 13.08 -19.45 13.57
C TRP A 176 13.81 -18.89 14.80
N LYS A 177 14.05 -17.58 14.83
CA LYS A 177 14.79 -16.89 15.89
C LYS A 177 13.97 -15.79 16.59
N GLY A 178 12.71 -15.64 16.21
CA GLY A 178 11.80 -14.68 16.81
C GLY A 178 11.26 -15.08 18.18
N ALA A 179 10.66 -14.11 18.86
CA ALA A 179 10.18 -14.25 20.24
C ALA A 179 8.67 -13.98 20.34
N CYS A 180 8.09 -14.40 21.46
CA CYS A 180 6.77 -13.98 21.90
C CYS A 180 6.94 -12.94 23.02
N GLU A 181 6.89 -11.66 22.67
CA GLU A 181 6.99 -10.57 23.65
C GLU A 181 5.72 -10.52 24.51
N VAL A 182 5.91 -10.29 25.81
CA VAL A 182 4.81 -10.24 26.78
C VAL A 182 4.50 -8.80 27.19
N GLY A 183 3.23 -8.53 27.44
CA GLY A 183 2.74 -7.22 27.85
C GLY A 183 1.32 -7.31 28.42
N ARG A 184 0.72 -6.16 28.74
CA ARG A 184 -0.63 -6.13 29.31
C ARG A 184 -1.64 -6.71 28.33
N GLY A 185 -2.35 -7.76 28.73
CA GLY A 185 -3.27 -8.51 27.87
C GLY A 185 -2.59 -9.48 26.87
N PHE A 186 -1.26 -9.63 26.89
CA PHE A 186 -0.54 -10.53 25.98
C PHE A 186 0.52 -11.35 26.75
N THR A 187 0.17 -12.55 27.18
CA THR A 187 1.09 -13.56 27.73
C THR A 187 1.75 -14.39 26.62
N ALA A 188 2.83 -15.11 26.93
CA ALA A 188 3.53 -15.99 25.98
C ALA A 188 2.65 -17.13 25.41
N LYS A 189 1.54 -17.48 26.07
CA LYS A 189 0.58 -18.51 25.60
C LYS A 189 -0.21 -18.11 24.35
N HIS A 190 -0.15 -16.84 23.94
CA HIS A 190 -0.79 -16.35 22.72
C HIS A 190 0.00 -16.65 21.45
N CYS A 191 1.30 -16.95 21.58
CA CYS A 191 2.05 -17.59 20.51
C CYS A 191 1.84 -19.11 20.59
N ASN A 192 1.69 -19.74 19.42
CA ASN A 192 1.39 -21.15 19.25
C ASN A 192 2.09 -21.62 17.95
N ARG A 193 1.76 -22.79 17.39
CA ARG A 193 2.39 -23.21 16.12
C ARG A 193 1.92 -22.40 14.90
N LYS A 194 0.96 -21.48 15.05
CA LYS A 194 0.45 -20.59 14.01
C LYS A 194 1.04 -19.17 14.11
N ILE A 195 0.85 -18.50 15.23
CA ILE A 195 1.53 -17.24 15.59
C ILE A 195 2.83 -17.65 16.29
N ILE A 196 3.93 -17.76 15.54
CA ILE A 196 5.20 -18.28 16.07
C ILE A 196 6.06 -17.20 16.74
N GLY A 197 5.69 -15.93 16.56
CA GLY A 197 6.22 -14.81 17.32
C GLY A 197 5.33 -13.58 17.21
N ALA A 198 5.47 -12.70 18.20
CA ALA A 198 4.74 -11.46 18.31
C ALA A 198 5.63 -10.43 19.01
N ARG A 199 5.80 -9.25 18.40
CA ARG A 199 6.66 -8.17 18.89
C ARG A 199 5.97 -6.81 18.81
N MET A 200 6.50 -5.82 19.55
CA MET A 200 6.04 -4.44 19.47
C MET A 200 7.18 -3.41 19.39
N PHE A 201 6.98 -2.40 18.55
CA PHE A 201 7.88 -1.29 18.31
C PHE A 201 7.05 -0.01 18.49
N TYR A 202 7.45 0.79 19.47
CA TYR A 202 6.71 1.98 19.91
C TYR A 202 7.60 3.17 20.26
N LYS A 203 8.92 3.04 20.23
CA LYS A 203 9.79 4.10 20.74
C LYS A 203 9.85 5.30 19.80
N GLY A 204 9.60 5.11 18.50
CA GLY A 204 9.42 6.22 17.55
C GLY A 204 8.18 7.02 17.91
N TYR A 205 7.04 6.31 18.04
CA TYR A 205 5.80 6.88 18.59
C TYR A 205 6.05 7.60 19.92
N GLU A 206 6.71 7.00 20.90
CA GLU A 206 6.91 7.62 22.23
C GLU A 206 7.91 8.79 22.21
N ALA A 207 8.84 8.82 21.25
CA ALA A 207 9.71 9.96 21.03
C ALA A 207 8.95 11.16 20.43
N ALA A 208 8.01 10.91 19.50
CA ALA A 208 7.26 11.95 18.80
C ALA A 208 6.00 12.44 19.56
N ALA A 209 5.21 11.52 20.10
CA ALA A 209 3.91 11.78 20.73
C ALA A 209 3.91 11.70 22.26
N GLY A 210 5.00 11.24 22.89
CA GLY A 210 5.08 10.97 24.32
C GLY A 210 4.61 9.54 24.68
N SER A 211 4.73 9.19 25.97
CA SER A 211 4.43 7.84 26.46
C SER A 211 3.04 7.33 26.07
N ILE A 212 2.94 6.08 25.61
CA ILE A 212 1.66 5.45 25.26
C ILE A 212 0.70 5.53 26.47
N ASN A 213 -0.50 6.07 26.24
CA ASN A 213 -1.55 6.08 27.24
C ASN A 213 -2.16 4.67 27.37
N GLU A 214 -1.63 3.88 28.32
CA GLU A 214 -2.11 2.52 28.62
C GLU A 214 -3.55 2.44 29.17
N THR A 215 -4.29 3.56 29.27
CA THR A 215 -5.74 3.51 29.47
C THR A 215 -6.53 3.39 28.16
N SER A 216 -6.00 3.90 27.04
CA SER A 216 -6.60 3.79 25.70
C SER A 216 -5.99 2.66 24.87
N GLU A 217 -4.66 2.52 24.87
CA GLU A 217 -3.95 1.52 24.07
C GLU A 217 -2.87 0.80 24.89
N VAL A 218 -2.95 -0.52 25.04
CA VAL A 218 -2.05 -1.29 25.90
C VAL A 218 -0.71 -1.57 25.24
N LYS A 219 0.37 -1.49 26.03
CA LYS A 219 1.73 -1.70 25.56
C LYS A 219 2.04 -3.19 25.43
N SER A 220 1.57 -3.78 24.34
CA SER A 220 1.79 -5.19 23.98
C SER A 220 1.65 -5.42 22.46
N PRO A 221 2.02 -6.60 21.93
CA PRO A 221 1.74 -6.99 20.54
C PRO A 221 0.24 -7.17 20.20
N ARG A 222 -0.68 -6.95 21.16
CA ARG A 222 -2.13 -7.07 20.93
C ARG A 222 -2.63 -5.97 20.00
N ASP A 223 -3.39 -6.41 19.00
CA ASP A 223 -4.16 -5.52 18.14
C ASP A 223 -5.39 -4.97 18.87
N GLN A 224 -5.57 -3.65 18.84
CA GLN A 224 -6.75 -2.96 19.36
C GLN A 224 -7.53 -2.19 18.30
N ASP A 225 -6.96 -2.02 17.11
CA ASP A 225 -7.59 -1.37 15.95
C ASP A 225 -8.37 -2.38 15.09
N GLY A 226 -7.87 -3.61 14.98
CA GLY A 226 -8.46 -4.68 14.16
C GLY A 226 -7.75 -4.91 12.83
N HIS A 227 -7.05 -3.91 12.26
CA HIS A 227 -6.45 -4.06 10.94
C HIS A 227 -5.34 -5.12 10.88
N GLY A 228 -4.43 -5.17 11.86
CA GLY A 228 -3.35 -6.16 11.93
C GLY A 228 -3.84 -7.61 12.09
N THR A 229 -4.95 -7.79 12.82
CA THR A 229 -5.69 -9.06 12.83
C THR A 229 -6.22 -9.41 11.44
N HIS A 230 -6.72 -8.41 10.72
CA HIS A 230 -7.32 -8.56 9.41
C HIS A 230 -6.25 -8.87 8.34
N THR A 231 -5.09 -8.20 8.32
CA THR A 231 -3.96 -8.50 7.41
C THR A 231 -3.36 -9.86 7.70
N ALA A 232 -3.09 -10.19 8.96
CA ALA A 232 -2.54 -11.49 9.33
C ALA A 232 -3.48 -12.65 8.93
N ALA A 233 -4.80 -12.48 9.12
CA ALA A 233 -5.79 -13.43 8.64
C ALA A 233 -5.89 -13.48 7.10
N THR A 234 -5.51 -12.41 6.39
CA THR A 234 -5.43 -12.37 4.92
C THR A 234 -4.26 -13.16 4.37
N VAL A 235 -3.06 -12.91 4.90
CA VAL A 235 -1.83 -13.58 4.44
C VAL A 235 -2.00 -15.08 4.63
N ALA A 236 -2.34 -15.49 5.86
CA ALA A 236 -2.19 -16.87 6.29
C ALA A 236 -3.30 -17.37 7.22
N GLY A 237 -4.45 -16.71 7.36
CA GLY A 237 -5.52 -17.15 8.27
C GLY A 237 -5.92 -18.62 8.09
N SER A 238 -5.92 -19.38 9.19
CA SER A 238 -6.44 -20.75 9.26
C SER A 238 -7.93 -20.78 8.89
N ALA A 239 -8.42 -21.91 8.39
CA ALA A 239 -9.79 -22.03 7.89
C ALA A 239 -10.83 -22.00 9.02
N VAL A 240 -11.77 -21.04 8.96
CA VAL A 240 -12.86 -20.86 9.93
C VAL A 240 -14.21 -20.99 9.22
N PRO A 241 -15.01 -22.04 9.48
CA PRO A 241 -16.36 -22.16 8.93
C PRO A 241 -17.33 -21.17 9.58
N ASN A 242 -18.42 -20.86 8.87
CA ASN A 242 -19.49 -19.95 9.29
C ASN A 242 -19.05 -18.50 9.58
N ALA A 243 -17.85 -18.11 9.12
CA ALA A 243 -17.35 -16.75 9.22
C ALA A 243 -18.22 -15.78 8.41
N ASN A 244 -18.65 -14.68 9.05
CA ASN A 244 -19.59 -13.71 8.51
C ASN A 244 -19.51 -12.37 9.27
N LEU A 245 -19.99 -11.29 8.66
CA LEU A 245 -20.30 -10.03 9.35
C LEU A 245 -21.83 -9.85 9.36
N PHE A 246 -22.49 -10.09 10.51
CA PHE A 246 -23.95 -9.96 10.66
C PHE A 246 -24.80 -10.76 9.63
N GLY A 247 -24.28 -11.88 9.14
CA GLY A 247 -24.84 -12.71 8.07
C GLY A 247 -24.38 -12.33 6.65
N TYR A 248 -23.83 -11.12 6.45
CA TYR A 248 -23.12 -10.79 5.21
C TYR A 248 -21.86 -11.64 5.09
N ALA A 249 -21.43 -11.90 3.85
CA ALA A 249 -20.19 -12.61 3.53
C ALA A 249 -20.07 -14.07 4.02
N SER A 250 -21.16 -14.65 4.53
CA SER A 250 -21.20 -15.98 5.17
C SER A 250 -20.53 -17.08 4.34
N GLY A 251 -19.57 -17.77 4.95
CA GLY A 251 -18.86 -18.90 4.33
C GLY A 251 -17.72 -19.42 5.20
N THR A 252 -16.68 -19.97 4.58
CA THR A 252 -15.42 -20.32 5.27
C THR A 252 -14.38 -19.25 4.99
N ALA A 253 -13.96 -18.51 6.01
CA ALA A 253 -12.85 -17.57 5.91
C ALA A 253 -11.50 -18.32 5.99
N ARG A 254 -10.53 -17.90 5.18
CA ARG A 254 -9.13 -18.36 5.23
C ARG A 254 -8.24 -17.34 4.51
N GLY A 255 -6.96 -17.31 4.86
CA GLY A 255 -5.95 -16.54 4.11
C GLY A 255 -5.49 -17.25 2.84
N MET A 256 -4.51 -16.67 2.14
CA MET A 256 -3.94 -17.26 0.92
C MET A 256 -3.10 -18.51 1.25
N ALA A 257 -2.29 -18.44 2.31
CA ALA A 257 -1.44 -19.54 2.77
C ALA A 257 -1.84 -20.05 4.17
N PRO A 258 -2.96 -20.77 4.34
CA PRO A 258 -3.45 -21.22 5.66
C PRO A 258 -2.46 -22.08 6.46
N ARG A 259 -1.45 -22.69 5.82
CA ARG A 259 -0.39 -23.47 6.50
C ARG A 259 0.90 -22.69 6.79
N ALA A 260 1.09 -21.48 6.24
CA ALA A 260 2.25 -20.64 6.57
C ALA A 260 2.19 -20.16 8.03
N ARG A 261 3.36 -19.89 8.62
CA ARG A 261 3.51 -19.41 10.00
C ARG A 261 3.45 -17.88 10.02
N ILE A 262 2.81 -17.30 11.03
CA ILE A 262 2.65 -15.85 11.20
C ILE A 262 3.65 -15.34 12.25
N ALA A 263 4.33 -14.24 11.93
CA ALA A 263 5.05 -13.42 12.88
C ALA A 263 4.49 -11.99 12.85
N ALA A 264 3.93 -11.54 13.96
CA ALA A 264 3.30 -10.22 14.06
C ALA A 264 4.28 -9.19 14.65
N TYR A 265 4.44 -8.04 13.98
CA TYR A 265 5.28 -6.95 14.42
C TYR A 265 4.42 -5.69 14.52
N LYS A 266 4.00 -5.32 15.73
CA LYS A 266 3.22 -4.11 15.97
C LYS A 266 4.11 -2.88 15.79
N VAL A 267 3.81 -2.05 14.79
CA VAL A 267 4.51 -0.79 14.46
C VAL A 267 3.55 0.40 14.38
N CYS A 268 2.24 0.13 14.35
CA CYS A 268 1.19 1.12 14.33
C CYS A 268 0.54 1.28 15.70
N TRP A 269 0.28 2.54 16.08
CA TRP A 269 -0.40 2.95 17.30
C TRP A 269 -1.46 4.00 16.96
N THR A 270 -2.22 4.47 17.95
CA THR A 270 -3.32 5.45 17.77
C THR A 270 -2.89 6.75 17.05
N GLY A 271 -1.60 7.13 17.11
CA GLY A 271 -1.03 8.28 16.39
C GLY A 271 -0.40 7.95 15.03
N GLY A 272 -0.60 6.74 14.51
CA GLY A 272 -0.04 6.25 13.25
C GLY A 272 1.14 5.28 13.40
N CYS A 273 1.70 4.86 12.26
CA CYS A 273 2.84 3.93 12.18
C CYS A 273 4.12 4.70 11.87
N PHE A 274 5.05 4.81 12.82
CA PHE A 274 6.22 5.68 12.71
C PHE A 274 7.39 4.98 11.99
N SER A 275 8.08 5.68 11.08
CA SER A 275 9.09 5.05 10.22
C SER A 275 10.27 4.43 10.99
N SER A 276 10.65 4.95 12.16
CA SER A 276 11.70 4.31 12.99
C SER A 276 11.24 2.96 13.59
N ASP A 277 9.98 2.88 14.04
CA ASP A 277 9.36 1.64 14.52
C ASP A 277 9.19 0.61 13.38
N ILE A 278 8.82 1.06 12.18
CA ILE A 278 8.75 0.23 10.97
C ILE A 278 10.13 -0.33 10.60
N LEU A 279 11.19 0.50 10.64
CA LEU A 279 12.56 0.05 10.33
C LEU A 279 13.08 -0.97 11.35
N ALA A 280 12.84 -0.75 12.63
CA ALA A 280 13.19 -1.70 13.69
C ALA A 280 12.48 -3.05 13.48
N ALA A 281 11.22 -3.03 13.03
CA ALA A 281 10.47 -4.25 12.72
C ALA A 281 10.98 -4.98 11.47
N VAL A 282 11.31 -4.29 10.37
CA VAL A 282 11.90 -4.94 9.18
C VAL A 282 13.26 -5.56 9.52
N ASP A 283 14.11 -4.81 10.23
CA ASP A 283 15.42 -5.27 10.68
C ASP A 283 15.30 -6.54 11.54
N ARG A 284 14.41 -6.52 12.55
CA ARG A 284 14.15 -7.65 13.43
C ARG A 284 13.48 -8.83 12.72
N ALA A 285 12.61 -8.60 11.75
CA ALA A 285 11.92 -9.67 11.02
C ALA A 285 12.87 -10.46 10.11
N VAL A 286 13.77 -9.76 9.42
CA VAL A 286 14.86 -10.39 8.64
C VAL A 286 15.80 -11.16 9.59
N ALA A 287 16.11 -10.62 10.77
CA ALA A 287 16.91 -11.31 11.79
C ALA A 287 16.22 -12.55 12.39
N ASP A 288 14.90 -12.50 12.57
CA ASP A 288 14.08 -13.57 13.11
C ASP A 288 13.88 -14.73 12.11
N GLY A 289 14.02 -14.45 10.81
CA GLY A 289 14.05 -15.45 9.73
C GLY A 289 12.74 -15.60 8.95
N VAL A 290 12.01 -14.51 8.71
CA VAL A 290 10.84 -14.51 7.81
C VAL A 290 11.25 -14.66 6.35
N ASP A 291 10.41 -15.29 5.51
CA ASP A 291 10.64 -15.41 4.05
C ASP A 291 9.85 -14.37 3.24
N VAL A 292 8.76 -13.86 3.83
CA VAL A 292 7.85 -12.90 3.22
C VAL A 292 7.50 -11.82 4.23
N LEU A 293 7.53 -10.56 3.81
CA LEU A 293 7.02 -9.41 4.52
C LEU A 293 5.76 -8.87 3.80
N SER A 294 4.66 -8.79 4.56
CA SER A 294 3.47 -8.02 4.16
C SER A 294 3.46 -6.71 4.93
N ILE A 295 3.76 -5.61 4.25
CA ILE A 295 3.85 -4.27 4.83
C ILE A 295 2.70 -3.46 4.25
N SER A 296 1.56 -3.56 4.93
CA SER A 296 0.26 -3.09 4.45
C SER A 296 0.06 -1.58 4.68
N LEU A 297 1.16 -0.83 4.49
CA LEU A 297 1.39 0.54 4.91
C LEU A 297 1.87 1.37 3.69
N GLY A 298 1.34 2.58 3.52
CA GLY A 298 1.78 3.55 2.50
C GLY A 298 2.04 4.93 3.11
N GLY A 299 3.06 5.64 2.60
CA GLY A 299 3.50 6.96 3.07
C GLY A 299 4.14 7.76 1.93
N GLY A 300 4.47 9.04 2.16
CA GLY A 300 4.94 9.96 1.12
C GLY A 300 6.21 9.49 0.39
N VAL A 301 6.24 9.64 -0.94
CA VAL A 301 7.39 9.21 -1.76
C VAL A 301 8.54 10.21 -1.66
N SER A 302 9.73 9.69 -1.40
CA SER A 302 11.02 10.40 -1.49
C SER A 302 11.99 9.66 -2.40
N SER A 303 13.07 10.31 -2.83
CA SER A 303 14.17 9.65 -3.53
C SER A 303 14.64 8.41 -2.76
N TYR A 304 15.01 7.32 -3.45
CA TYR A 304 15.19 6.00 -2.83
C TYR A 304 16.09 5.98 -1.58
N TYR A 305 17.17 6.78 -1.54
CA TYR A 305 18.10 6.88 -0.40
C TYR A 305 17.59 7.72 0.80
N ARG A 306 16.41 8.34 0.66
CA ARG A 306 15.69 9.07 1.71
C ARG A 306 14.37 8.39 2.12
N ASP A 307 13.84 7.50 1.30
CA ASP A 307 12.78 6.58 1.71
C ASP A 307 13.39 5.47 2.59
N SER A 308 13.14 5.56 3.90
CA SER A 308 13.69 4.63 4.88
C SER A 308 13.18 3.19 4.68
N LEU A 309 11.92 3.03 4.23
CA LEU A 309 11.31 1.72 3.95
C LEU A 309 11.89 1.13 2.65
N SER A 310 12.14 1.96 1.64
CA SER A 310 12.87 1.57 0.42
C SER A 310 14.24 0.94 0.75
N ILE A 311 15.02 1.55 1.66
CA ILE A 311 16.32 1.02 2.10
C ILE A 311 16.15 -0.30 2.85
N ALA A 312 15.28 -0.37 3.86
CA ALA A 312 15.08 -1.58 4.65
C ALA A 312 14.55 -2.75 3.80
N ALA A 313 13.69 -2.46 2.81
CA ALA A 313 13.21 -3.45 1.84
C ALA A 313 14.30 -3.91 0.86
N PHE A 314 15.32 -3.09 0.57
CA PHE A 314 16.50 -3.53 -0.19
C PHE A 314 17.28 -4.57 0.61
N GLY A 315 17.61 -4.26 1.88
CA GLY A 315 18.30 -5.20 2.77
C GLY A 315 17.53 -6.51 3.01
N ALA A 316 16.19 -6.44 3.07
CA ALA A 316 15.35 -7.64 3.11
C ALA A 316 15.45 -8.47 1.81
N MET A 317 15.40 -7.81 0.64
CA MET A 317 15.56 -8.46 -0.66
C MET A 317 16.95 -9.09 -0.83
N GLU A 318 18.03 -8.43 -0.38
CA GLU A 318 19.39 -9.00 -0.36
C GLU A 318 19.44 -10.33 0.41
N MET A 319 18.72 -10.41 1.53
CA MET A 319 18.61 -11.60 2.37
C MET A 319 17.59 -12.65 1.84
N GLY A 320 17.06 -12.44 0.62
CA GLY A 320 16.13 -13.37 -0.03
C GLY A 320 14.68 -13.28 0.43
N VAL A 321 14.32 -12.24 1.20
CA VAL A 321 12.97 -12.02 1.74
C VAL A 321 12.12 -11.26 0.71
N PHE A 322 10.93 -11.79 0.38
CA PHE A 322 10.00 -11.14 -0.53
C PHE A 322 9.20 -10.05 0.19
N VAL A 323 9.15 -8.84 -0.36
CA VAL A 323 8.43 -7.70 0.23
C VAL A 323 7.23 -7.31 -0.64
N ALA A 324 6.03 -7.39 -0.08
CA ALA A 324 4.81 -6.81 -0.63
C ALA A 324 4.42 -5.56 0.15
N CYS A 325 4.13 -4.47 -0.57
CA CYS A 325 3.58 -3.24 0.01
C CYS A 325 2.31 -2.78 -0.74
N SER A 326 1.41 -2.12 -0.03
CA SER A 326 0.25 -1.45 -0.63
C SER A 326 0.67 -0.27 -1.51
N ALA A 327 -0.02 -0.05 -2.64
CA ALA A 327 0.22 1.11 -3.50
C ALA A 327 -0.21 2.44 -2.84
N GLY A 328 -1.18 2.41 -1.93
CA GLY A 328 -1.79 3.59 -1.34
C GLY A 328 -3.26 3.75 -1.76
N ASN A 329 -3.99 4.55 -1.00
CA ASN A 329 -5.43 4.79 -1.17
C ASN A 329 -5.75 6.24 -1.61
N GLY A 330 -4.77 6.93 -2.21
CA GLY A 330 -4.87 8.32 -2.67
C GLY A 330 -5.29 8.49 -4.13
N GLY A 331 -5.83 7.44 -4.77
CA GLY A 331 -6.35 7.51 -6.14
C GLY A 331 -7.68 8.26 -6.26
N PRO A 332 -8.13 8.57 -7.49
CA PRO A 332 -7.62 8.02 -8.76
C PRO A 332 -6.58 8.90 -9.46
N ASP A 333 -6.14 10.01 -8.86
CA ASP A 333 -5.25 10.95 -9.54
C ASP A 333 -3.91 10.29 -9.95
N PRO A 334 -3.35 10.60 -11.13
CA PRO A 334 -2.03 10.11 -11.54
C PRO A 334 -0.93 10.48 -10.53
N VAL A 335 0.11 9.65 -10.44
CA VAL A 335 1.27 9.87 -9.55
C VAL A 335 0.91 9.84 -8.04
N SER A 336 -0.26 9.31 -7.68
CA SER A 336 -0.72 9.17 -6.29
C SER A 336 -0.15 7.95 -5.54
N LEU A 337 0.65 7.10 -6.19
CA LEU A 337 1.17 5.86 -5.58
C LEU A 337 2.46 6.00 -4.79
N THR A 338 2.60 5.09 -3.83
CA THR A 338 3.66 5.02 -2.83
C THR A 338 4.47 3.72 -3.02
N ASN A 339 5.49 3.49 -2.18
CA ASN A 339 6.28 2.24 -2.19
C ASN A 339 6.88 1.90 -3.58
N VAL A 340 7.42 2.91 -4.27
CA VAL A 340 7.82 2.87 -5.70
C VAL A 340 9.06 2.02 -6.04
N SER A 341 9.77 1.47 -5.07
CA SER A 341 11.07 0.82 -5.29
C SER A 341 10.98 -0.45 -6.17
N PRO A 342 11.93 -0.70 -7.09
CA PRO A 342 11.90 -1.87 -7.98
C PRO A 342 11.90 -3.24 -7.27
N TRP A 343 12.57 -3.33 -6.11
CA TRP A 343 12.66 -4.53 -5.27
C TRP A 343 11.43 -4.76 -4.36
N ILE A 344 10.55 -3.76 -4.21
CA ILE A 344 9.24 -3.91 -3.56
C ILE A 344 8.22 -4.39 -4.59
N THR A 345 7.32 -5.30 -4.20
CA THR A 345 6.12 -5.62 -4.98
C THR A 345 4.97 -4.70 -4.53
N THR A 346 4.63 -3.71 -5.36
CA THR A 346 3.66 -2.65 -5.05
C THR A 346 2.28 -3.03 -5.57
N VAL A 347 1.29 -3.08 -4.69
CA VAL A 347 0.00 -3.73 -5.00
C VAL A 347 -1.17 -2.74 -4.98
N GLY A 348 -1.80 -2.55 -6.14
CA GLY A 348 -3.06 -1.79 -6.26
C GLY A 348 -4.29 -2.61 -5.87
N ALA A 349 -5.46 -1.98 -5.75
CA ALA A 349 -6.70 -2.60 -5.27
C ALA A 349 -7.77 -2.71 -6.36
N SER A 350 -8.59 -3.76 -6.24
CA SER A 350 -9.68 -4.02 -7.18
C SER A 350 -10.86 -4.73 -6.52
N THR A 351 -12.00 -4.72 -7.20
CA THR A 351 -13.22 -5.42 -6.78
C THR A 351 -13.10 -6.94 -6.99
N MET A 352 -14.20 -7.65 -6.75
CA MET A 352 -14.31 -9.08 -7.03
C MET A 352 -15.75 -9.46 -7.36
N ASP A 353 -16.00 -10.75 -7.62
CA ASP A 353 -17.31 -11.26 -8.04
C ASP A 353 -18.41 -11.18 -6.95
N ARG A 354 -18.08 -10.69 -5.74
CA ARG A 354 -18.99 -10.58 -4.60
C ARG A 354 -19.18 -9.13 -4.20
N ASP A 355 -20.43 -8.75 -3.95
CA ASP A 355 -20.79 -7.43 -3.45
C ASP A 355 -22.00 -7.49 -2.48
N PHE A 356 -22.39 -6.34 -1.92
CA PHE A 356 -23.44 -6.18 -0.92
C PHE A 356 -24.54 -5.19 -1.34
N PRO A 357 -25.37 -5.52 -2.35
CA PRO A 357 -26.24 -4.53 -2.95
C PRO A 357 -27.34 -4.03 -2.00
N ALA A 358 -27.55 -2.73 -2.05
CA ALA A 358 -28.70 -2.04 -1.50
C ALA A 358 -29.42 -1.29 -2.63
N THR A 359 -30.70 -1.00 -2.46
CA THR A 359 -31.50 -0.28 -3.46
C THR A 359 -32.30 0.84 -2.82
N VAL A 360 -32.26 2.00 -3.46
CA VAL A 360 -33.06 3.18 -3.10
C VAL A 360 -34.12 3.43 -4.17
N LYS A 361 -35.39 3.31 -3.79
CA LYS A 361 -36.55 3.55 -4.66
C LYS A 361 -37.23 4.86 -4.28
N LEU A 362 -37.13 5.84 -5.15
CA LEU A 362 -37.70 7.17 -4.98
C LEU A 362 -39.22 7.17 -5.18
N GLY A 363 -39.89 8.19 -4.63
CA GLY A 363 -41.35 8.34 -4.71
C GLY A 363 -41.91 8.53 -6.12
N ASN A 364 -41.08 8.93 -7.10
CA ASN A 364 -41.45 8.95 -8.52
C ASN A 364 -41.24 7.61 -9.26
N GLY A 365 -40.89 6.54 -8.53
CA GLY A 365 -40.69 5.19 -9.08
C GLY A 365 -39.27 4.88 -9.57
N MET A 366 -38.39 5.88 -9.72
CA MET A 366 -36.99 5.64 -10.07
C MET A 366 -36.28 4.79 -8.99
N ASN A 367 -35.45 3.85 -9.40
CA ASN A 367 -34.77 2.91 -8.52
C ASN A 367 -33.28 2.85 -8.86
N PHE A 368 -32.42 3.08 -7.87
CA PHE A 368 -30.97 3.08 -8.03
C PHE A 368 -30.35 2.00 -7.16
N THR A 369 -29.36 1.29 -7.72
CA THR A 369 -28.56 0.30 -6.98
C THR A 369 -27.34 1.00 -6.37
N GLY A 370 -27.00 0.58 -5.17
CA GLY A 370 -25.81 0.97 -4.42
C GLY A 370 -25.38 -0.17 -3.50
N VAL A 371 -24.62 0.13 -2.44
CA VAL A 371 -24.07 -0.90 -1.53
C VAL A 371 -24.21 -0.54 -0.06
N SER A 372 -24.29 -1.55 0.82
CA SER A 372 -24.33 -1.37 2.27
C SER A 372 -24.03 -2.65 3.06
N LEU A 373 -23.38 -2.49 4.22
CA LEU A 373 -23.27 -3.52 5.26
C LEU A 373 -24.09 -3.17 6.52
N TYR A 374 -25.14 -2.35 6.38
CA TYR A 374 -26.02 -2.03 7.49
C TYR A 374 -26.74 -3.28 8.02
N LYS A 375 -26.65 -3.48 9.33
CA LYS A 375 -27.53 -4.37 10.09
C LYS A 375 -27.91 -3.68 11.39
N GLY A 376 -29.21 -3.54 11.64
CA GLY A 376 -29.75 -3.03 12.90
C GLY A 376 -31.16 -3.55 13.15
N GLN A 377 -31.77 -3.12 14.24
CA GLN A 377 -33.15 -3.44 14.60
C GLN A 377 -34.14 -2.49 13.91
N ASP A 378 -33.82 -1.19 13.88
CA ASP A 378 -34.59 -0.10 13.28
C ASP A 378 -34.55 -0.08 11.73
N ASN A 379 -34.90 -1.19 11.09
CA ASN A 379 -34.96 -1.28 9.64
C ASN A 379 -36.13 -0.43 9.11
N LEU A 380 -35.81 0.51 8.20
CA LEU A 380 -36.82 1.15 7.37
C LEU A 380 -37.57 0.07 6.56
N SER A 381 -38.90 0.12 6.55
CA SER A 381 -39.71 -0.80 5.75
C SER A 381 -39.52 -0.49 4.26
N PRO A 382 -39.08 -1.47 3.43
CA PRO A 382 -38.95 -1.25 1.97
C PRO A 382 -40.25 -0.85 1.27
N GLN A 383 -41.40 -1.20 1.88
CA GLN A 383 -42.75 -0.89 1.41
C GLN A 383 -43.19 0.54 1.79
N LYS A 384 -42.59 1.15 2.81
CA LYS A 384 -42.91 2.51 3.27
C LYS A 384 -42.00 3.53 2.60
N GLN A 385 -42.61 4.58 2.05
CA GLN A 385 -41.90 5.76 1.57
C GLN A 385 -41.69 6.74 2.74
N TYR A 386 -40.46 7.24 2.88
CA TYR A 386 -40.04 8.19 3.92
C TYR A 386 -39.58 9.50 3.27
N ASN A 387 -39.77 10.63 3.94
CA ASN A 387 -39.31 11.94 3.42
C ASN A 387 -37.78 11.94 3.26
N VAL A 388 -37.30 12.51 2.16
CA VAL A 388 -35.87 12.69 1.86
C VAL A 388 -35.52 14.18 1.99
N VAL A 389 -34.27 14.48 2.36
CA VAL A 389 -33.75 15.85 2.36
C VAL A 389 -32.28 15.88 1.92
N TYR A 390 -31.90 16.92 1.17
CA TYR A 390 -30.52 17.28 0.87
C TYR A 390 -30.30 18.73 1.33
N THR A 391 -29.35 18.94 2.22
CA THR A 391 -29.10 20.24 2.89
C THR A 391 -27.99 21.07 2.25
N GLY A 392 -27.29 20.52 1.26
CA GLY A 392 -26.19 21.17 0.56
C GLY A 392 -26.63 22.21 -0.47
N ARG A 393 -25.91 23.33 -0.53
CA ARG A 393 -26.02 24.34 -1.58
C ARG A 393 -25.17 23.97 -2.80
N ASN A 394 -25.59 24.41 -3.99
CA ASN A 394 -24.72 24.39 -5.16
C ASN A 394 -23.81 25.64 -5.13
N GLY A 395 -22.49 25.44 -5.25
CA GLY A 395 -21.49 26.49 -5.32
C GLY A 395 -20.13 25.91 -5.73
N SER A 396 -19.14 26.77 -5.98
CA SER A 396 -17.75 26.37 -6.27
C SER A 396 -16.95 25.99 -5.02
N ILE A 397 -17.46 26.31 -3.83
CA ILE A 397 -16.90 25.94 -2.52
C ILE A 397 -17.71 24.77 -1.97
N THR A 398 -17.02 23.74 -1.50
CA THR A 398 -17.63 22.54 -0.89
C THR A 398 -18.46 22.92 0.33
N ASP A 399 -19.77 22.66 0.31
CA ASP A 399 -20.66 22.98 1.44
C ASP A 399 -20.52 21.93 2.56
N PRO A 400 -20.11 22.32 3.79
CA PRO A 400 -20.06 21.42 4.94
C PRO A 400 -21.37 20.66 5.20
N ARG A 401 -22.52 21.25 4.81
CA ARG A 401 -23.87 20.69 4.94
C ARG A 401 -24.23 19.65 3.88
N SER A 402 -23.54 19.64 2.73
CA SER A 402 -23.68 18.55 1.76
C SER A 402 -22.86 17.35 2.21
N LEU A 403 -21.69 17.60 2.80
CA LEU A 403 -20.82 16.58 3.38
C LEU A 403 -21.33 16.00 4.71
N CYS A 404 -22.42 16.52 5.29
CA CYS A 404 -22.93 16.11 6.61
C CYS A 404 -21.84 16.09 7.69
N LEU A 405 -21.05 17.18 7.76
CA LEU A 405 -20.05 17.34 8.82
C LEU A 405 -20.72 17.64 10.17
N GLU A 406 -20.00 17.35 11.26
CA GLU A 406 -20.47 17.56 12.63
C GLU A 406 -20.91 19.01 12.88
N GLY A 407 -22.05 19.18 13.56
CA GLY A 407 -22.66 20.49 13.80
C GLY A 407 -23.28 21.19 12.57
N THR A 408 -23.27 20.60 11.37
CA THR A 408 -23.78 21.28 10.15
C THR A 408 -25.24 21.01 9.81
N LEU A 409 -25.82 19.92 10.33
CA LEU A 409 -27.22 19.55 10.08
C LEU A 409 -28.15 20.17 11.13
N ASP A 410 -29.22 20.80 10.67
CA ASP A 410 -30.30 21.32 11.53
C ASP A 410 -31.28 20.19 11.89
N PRO A 411 -31.42 19.81 13.18
CA PRO A 411 -32.36 18.75 13.61
C PRO A 411 -33.81 19.04 13.23
N HIS A 412 -34.25 20.30 13.22
CA HIS A 412 -35.61 20.65 12.80
C HIS A 412 -35.84 20.39 11.29
N VAL A 413 -34.77 20.40 10.50
CA VAL A 413 -34.82 20.08 9.07
C VAL A 413 -34.65 18.59 8.79
N VAL A 414 -33.84 17.84 9.54
CA VAL A 414 -33.52 16.44 9.22
C VAL A 414 -34.23 15.37 10.05
N ALA A 415 -34.79 15.71 11.21
CA ALA A 415 -35.43 14.73 12.10
C ALA A 415 -36.56 13.95 11.40
N GLY A 416 -36.54 12.61 11.52
CA GLY A 416 -37.54 11.73 10.91
C GLY A 416 -37.41 11.57 9.38
N LYS A 417 -36.30 11.98 8.77
CA LYS A 417 -36.05 11.93 7.32
C LYS A 417 -34.84 11.08 6.94
N ILE A 418 -34.77 10.68 5.67
CA ILE A 418 -33.57 10.15 5.04
C ILE A 418 -32.74 11.34 4.55
N VAL A 419 -31.48 11.45 4.96
CA VAL A 419 -30.59 12.56 4.55
C VAL A 419 -29.67 12.12 3.42
N ILE A 420 -29.54 12.93 2.38
CA ILE A 420 -28.52 12.74 1.35
C ILE A 420 -27.25 13.47 1.78
N CYS A 421 -26.13 12.74 1.82
CA CYS A 421 -24.81 13.25 2.15
C CYS A 421 -23.84 12.97 0.99
N ASP A 422 -22.90 13.88 0.72
CA ASP A 422 -21.82 13.67 -0.25
C ASP A 422 -20.59 13.03 0.43
N ARG A 423 -19.89 12.15 -0.29
CA ARG A 423 -18.58 11.61 0.08
C ARG A 423 -17.50 12.70 0.05
N GLY A 424 -16.63 12.73 1.06
CA GLY A 424 -15.48 13.63 1.13
C GLY A 424 -15.23 14.18 2.54
N ILE A 425 -13.98 14.58 2.79
CA ILE A 425 -13.45 15.11 4.07
C ILE A 425 -13.56 14.14 5.26
N SER A 426 -14.77 13.82 5.73
CA SER A 426 -14.99 12.91 6.87
C SER A 426 -15.21 11.45 6.45
N PRO A 427 -14.85 10.47 7.31
CA PRO A 427 -15.17 9.06 7.13
C PRO A 427 -16.64 8.79 6.81
N ARG A 428 -16.88 7.88 5.86
CA ARG A 428 -18.20 7.57 5.30
C ARG A 428 -19.23 7.12 6.35
N VAL A 429 -18.80 6.46 7.43
CA VAL A 429 -19.70 6.08 8.54
C VAL A 429 -19.94 7.21 9.54
N GLN A 430 -18.96 8.10 9.76
CA GLN A 430 -19.14 9.26 10.67
C GLN A 430 -20.26 10.18 10.19
N LYS A 431 -20.39 10.39 8.86
CA LYS A 431 -21.52 11.10 8.25
C LYS A 431 -22.88 10.51 8.68
N GLY A 432 -22.96 9.18 8.74
CA GLY A 432 -24.15 8.46 9.23
C GLY A 432 -24.39 8.64 10.73
N GLN A 433 -23.34 8.72 11.55
CA GLN A 433 -23.44 9.07 12.97
C GLN A 433 -24.01 10.50 13.13
N VAL A 434 -23.46 11.49 12.42
CA VAL A 434 -23.96 12.88 12.43
C VAL A 434 -25.42 12.98 11.99
N VAL A 435 -25.83 12.24 10.94
CA VAL A 435 -27.24 12.15 10.53
C VAL A 435 -28.13 11.57 11.63
N LYS A 436 -27.67 10.51 12.32
CA LYS A 436 -28.39 9.86 13.42
C LYS A 436 -28.56 10.78 14.63
N ASP A 437 -27.51 11.49 15.01
CA ASP A 437 -27.52 12.38 16.18
C ASP A 437 -28.38 13.63 15.95
N ALA A 438 -28.51 14.08 14.69
CA ALA A 438 -29.48 15.09 14.29
C ALA A 438 -30.93 14.55 14.14
N GLY A 439 -31.19 13.29 14.50
CA GLY A 439 -32.51 12.66 14.46
C GLY A 439 -32.95 12.09 13.10
N GLY A 440 -32.04 12.03 12.13
CA GLY A 440 -32.28 11.39 10.83
C GLY A 440 -32.42 9.87 10.94
N ILE A 441 -33.36 9.30 10.18
CA ILE A 441 -33.72 7.87 10.25
C ILE A 441 -33.03 7.01 9.18
N GLY A 442 -32.23 7.63 8.31
CA GLY A 442 -31.42 6.94 7.32
C GLY A 442 -30.56 7.89 6.50
N MET A 443 -29.62 7.36 5.72
CA MET A 443 -28.70 8.14 4.90
C MET A 443 -28.52 7.56 3.48
N ILE A 444 -28.47 8.43 2.48
CA ILE A 444 -28.01 8.10 1.12
C ILE A 444 -26.67 8.81 0.93
N LEU A 445 -25.58 8.05 0.83
CA LEU A 445 -24.25 8.60 0.58
C LEU A 445 -23.99 8.65 -0.93
N ALA A 446 -24.04 9.83 -1.51
CA ALA A 446 -23.65 10.07 -2.90
C ALA A 446 -22.12 10.08 -3.02
N ASN A 447 -21.59 9.36 -4.01
CA ASN A 447 -20.19 9.46 -4.39
C ASN A 447 -19.86 10.85 -4.95
N SER A 448 -18.57 11.17 -5.08
CA SER A 448 -18.10 12.37 -5.75
C SER A 448 -17.75 12.08 -7.22
N ALA A 449 -17.79 13.10 -8.09
CA ALA A 449 -17.32 12.96 -9.47
C ALA A 449 -15.85 12.46 -9.56
N ALA A 450 -15.01 12.82 -8.59
CA ALA A 450 -13.62 12.34 -8.50
C ALA A 450 -13.49 10.86 -8.09
N ASN A 451 -14.56 10.22 -7.61
CA ASN A 451 -14.60 8.78 -7.33
C ASN A 451 -15.58 8.02 -8.25
N GLY A 452 -16.27 8.72 -9.16
CA GLY A 452 -17.10 8.14 -10.23
C GLY A 452 -18.17 7.18 -9.74
N GLU A 453 -18.15 5.96 -10.27
CA GLU A 453 -19.10 4.89 -9.94
C GLU A 453 -18.50 3.87 -8.94
N GLU A 454 -17.46 4.25 -8.19
CA GLU A 454 -16.93 3.41 -7.11
C GLU A 454 -17.95 3.21 -5.98
N LEU A 455 -18.29 1.94 -5.74
CA LEU A 455 -19.14 1.50 -4.64
C LEU A 455 -18.31 0.76 -3.59
N VAL A 456 -18.21 1.34 -2.39
CA VAL A 456 -17.64 0.70 -1.20
C VAL A 456 -18.71 0.58 -0.13
N ALA A 457 -18.88 -0.62 0.42
CA ALA A 457 -19.92 -0.95 1.39
C ALA A 457 -19.37 -0.80 2.82
N ASP A 458 -19.94 0.13 3.60
CA ASP A 458 -19.54 0.33 5.00
C ASP A 458 -20.60 -0.22 5.99
N SER A 459 -20.15 -0.60 7.20
CA SER A 459 -21.04 -1.09 8.26
C SER A 459 -21.67 0.07 9.05
N HIS A 460 -22.63 0.76 8.44
CA HIS A 460 -23.27 1.93 9.03
C HIS A 460 -24.00 1.67 10.38
N LEU A 461 -24.19 2.74 11.16
CA LEU A 461 -24.87 2.77 12.47
C LEU A 461 -26.37 3.19 12.42
N LEU A 462 -26.86 3.49 11.21
CA LEU A 462 -28.25 3.75 10.85
C LEU A 462 -28.53 3.16 9.45
N PRO A 463 -29.81 2.99 9.03
CA PRO A 463 -30.16 2.51 7.69
C PRO A 463 -29.58 3.39 6.57
N ALA A 464 -28.52 2.93 5.91
CA ALA A 464 -27.80 3.73 4.93
C ALA A 464 -27.17 2.92 3.80
N LEU A 465 -27.02 3.53 2.62
CA LEU A 465 -26.27 2.96 1.48
C LEU A 465 -25.43 4.02 0.76
N ALA A 466 -24.39 3.57 0.06
CA ALA A 466 -23.61 4.38 -0.88
C ALA A 466 -24.08 4.16 -2.33
N VAL A 467 -24.11 5.21 -3.15
CA VAL A 467 -24.45 5.20 -4.59
C VAL A 467 -23.39 5.95 -5.39
N GLY A 468 -23.11 5.54 -6.63
CA GLY A 468 -22.17 6.21 -7.54
C GLY A 468 -22.61 7.63 -7.91
N ASP A 469 -21.71 8.44 -8.49
CA ASP A 469 -21.98 9.86 -8.74
C ASP A 469 -23.20 10.08 -9.65
N THR A 470 -23.33 9.34 -10.75
CA THR A 470 -24.48 9.46 -11.67
C THR A 470 -25.82 9.28 -10.95
N ALA A 471 -25.92 8.26 -10.09
CA ALA A 471 -27.09 8.01 -9.26
C ALA A 471 -27.26 9.08 -8.17
N GLY A 472 -26.16 9.51 -7.53
CA GLY A 472 -26.14 10.56 -6.53
C GLY A 472 -26.64 11.91 -7.06
N GLN A 473 -26.21 12.33 -8.25
CA GLN A 473 -26.68 13.55 -8.91
C GLN A 473 -28.17 13.44 -9.30
N ALA A 474 -28.62 12.30 -9.81
CA ALA A 474 -30.03 12.07 -10.13
C ALA A 474 -30.94 12.13 -8.88
N ILE A 475 -30.50 11.55 -7.76
CA ILE A 475 -31.21 11.59 -6.48
C ILE A 475 -31.22 13.01 -5.89
N LYS A 476 -30.07 13.72 -5.92
CA LYS A 476 -29.99 15.13 -5.52
C LYS A 476 -30.91 16.01 -6.37
N GLN A 477 -30.97 15.80 -7.68
CA GLN A 477 -31.85 16.54 -8.58
C GLN A 477 -33.34 16.27 -8.32
N TYR A 478 -33.73 15.01 -8.02
CA TYR A 478 -35.10 14.67 -7.61
C TYR A 478 -35.55 15.46 -6.38
N THR A 479 -34.69 15.66 -5.38
CA THR A 479 -35.04 16.47 -4.19
C THR A 479 -35.23 17.97 -4.47
N LYS A 480 -34.75 18.47 -5.63
CA LYS A 480 -34.92 19.87 -6.06
C LYS A 480 -36.17 20.07 -6.92
N THR A 481 -36.66 19.03 -7.61
CA THR A 481 -37.80 19.13 -8.53
C THR A 481 -39.14 18.69 -7.92
N VAL A 482 -39.14 18.02 -6.77
CA VAL A 482 -40.35 17.49 -6.13
C VAL A 482 -40.55 18.13 -4.75
N THR A 483 -41.72 18.75 -4.53
CA THR A 483 -42.05 19.52 -3.31
C THR A 483 -42.05 18.71 -2.01
N ARG A 484 -42.28 17.40 -2.10
CA ARG A 484 -42.26 16.46 -0.97
C ARG A 484 -41.54 15.17 -1.41
N PRO A 485 -40.20 15.20 -1.55
CA PRO A 485 -39.45 14.08 -2.11
C PRO A 485 -39.39 12.94 -1.10
N THR A 486 -39.53 11.71 -1.58
CA THR A 486 -39.54 10.51 -0.75
C THR A 486 -38.68 9.39 -1.33
N ALA A 487 -38.24 8.47 -0.46
CA ALA A 487 -37.59 7.24 -0.86
C ALA A 487 -37.91 6.09 0.12
N SER A 488 -37.72 4.86 -0.34
CA SER A 488 -37.52 3.69 0.51
C SER A 488 -36.15 3.07 0.26
N ILE A 489 -35.56 2.50 1.31
CA ILE A 489 -34.26 1.83 1.29
C ILE A 489 -34.47 0.33 1.50
N SER A 490 -33.67 -0.49 0.84
CA SER A 490 -33.73 -1.95 0.93
C SER A 490 -32.33 -2.57 0.83
N PHE A 491 -32.07 -3.60 1.64
CA PHE A 491 -30.76 -4.27 1.74
C PHE A 491 -30.89 -5.70 1.21
N GLN A 492 -30.08 -6.07 0.20
CA GLN A 492 -30.23 -7.34 -0.53
C GLN A 492 -29.27 -8.44 -0.06
N GLY A 493 -28.58 -8.24 1.07
CA GLY A 493 -27.64 -9.19 1.65
C GLY A 493 -26.33 -9.28 0.85
N THR A 494 -25.84 -10.51 0.63
CA THR A 494 -24.63 -10.78 -0.16
C THR A 494 -25.01 -11.35 -1.52
N LYS A 495 -24.41 -10.84 -2.59
CA LYS A 495 -24.51 -11.43 -3.93
C LYS A 495 -23.13 -11.83 -4.46
N VAL A 496 -23.11 -12.86 -5.30
CA VAL A 496 -21.93 -13.41 -5.98
C VAL A 496 -22.20 -13.51 -7.48
N GLY A 497 -21.16 -13.63 -8.31
CA GLY A 497 -21.29 -13.58 -9.77
C GLY A 497 -21.50 -12.16 -10.33
N ILE A 498 -21.07 -11.13 -9.60
CA ILE A 498 -21.10 -9.72 -10.05
C ILE A 498 -20.26 -9.54 -11.33
N ARG A 499 -20.78 -8.75 -12.27
CA ARG A 499 -20.24 -8.51 -13.61
C ARG A 499 -20.39 -7.01 -13.95
N PRO A 500 -19.37 -6.33 -14.50
CA PRO A 500 -18.00 -6.80 -14.73
C PRO A 500 -17.24 -7.00 -13.41
N SER A 501 -16.26 -7.91 -13.41
CA SER A 501 -15.35 -8.10 -12.28
C SER A 501 -14.07 -8.86 -12.66
N PRO A 502 -12.86 -8.48 -12.18
CA PRO A 502 -12.60 -7.36 -11.28
C PRO A 502 -12.61 -6.00 -11.99
N VAL A 503 -12.74 -4.94 -11.19
CA VAL A 503 -12.67 -3.53 -11.60
C VAL A 503 -11.64 -2.85 -10.69
N VAL A 504 -10.78 -1.98 -11.23
CA VAL A 504 -9.79 -1.23 -10.42
C VAL A 504 -10.54 -0.23 -9.53
N ALA A 505 -10.17 -0.17 -8.25
CA ALA A 505 -10.80 0.77 -7.31
C ALA A 505 -10.42 2.23 -7.66
N ALA A 506 -11.35 3.16 -7.53
CA ALA A 506 -11.07 4.58 -7.73
C ALA A 506 -10.04 5.07 -6.69
N PHE A 507 -10.19 4.68 -5.42
CA PHE A 507 -9.23 5.03 -4.37
C PHE A 507 -7.83 4.41 -4.59
N SER A 508 -7.68 3.36 -5.41
CA SER A 508 -6.37 2.70 -5.58
C SER A 508 -5.41 3.70 -6.20
N SER A 509 -4.32 4.01 -5.51
CA SER A 509 -3.33 4.97 -6.03
C SER A 509 -2.74 4.54 -7.38
N ARG A 510 -2.46 5.52 -8.25
CA ARG A 510 -2.06 5.33 -9.66
C ARG A 510 -0.63 5.76 -9.93
N GLY A 511 -0.02 5.12 -10.92
CA GLY A 511 1.28 5.49 -11.49
C GLY A 511 1.23 6.75 -12.36
N PRO A 512 2.30 7.04 -13.13
CA PRO A 512 3.58 6.32 -13.17
C PRO A 512 4.43 6.50 -11.91
N ASN A 513 5.53 5.74 -11.80
CA ASN A 513 6.60 6.03 -10.83
C ASN A 513 7.36 7.30 -11.26
N PHE A 514 7.12 8.43 -10.62
CA PHE A 514 7.77 9.69 -11.00
C PHE A 514 9.27 9.77 -10.69
N LEU A 515 9.80 8.91 -9.79
CA LEU A 515 11.26 8.84 -9.55
C LEU A 515 11.99 8.17 -10.72
N THR A 516 11.35 7.19 -11.34
CA THR A 516 11.91 6.43 -12.46
C THR A 516 10.79 5.94 -13.37
N LEU A 517 10.41 6.75 -14.35
CA LEU A 517 9.31 6.48 -15.28
C LEU A 517 9.52 5.18 -16.08
N GLU A 518 10.78 4.76 -16.28
CA GLU A 518 11.18 3.50 -16.91
C GLU A 518 10.87 2.25 -16.05
N ILE A 519 10.40 2.40 -14.80
CA ILE A 519 9.93 1.31 -13.93
C ILE A 519 8.41 1.42 -13.74
N LEU A 520 7.67 0.48 -14.33
CA LEU A 520 6.21 0.44 -14.23
C LEU A 520 5.76 0.21 -12.78
N LYS A 521 4.81 1.03 -12.31
CA LYS A 521 4.09 0.87 -11.04
C LYS A 521 2.58 1.22 -11.23
N PRO A 522 1.64 0.58 -10.51
CA PRO A 522 1.86 -0.53 -9.57
C PRO A 522 2.37 -1.80 -10.28
N ASP A 523 2.83 -2.80 -9.55
CA ASP A 523 3.34 -4.04 -10.16
C ASP A 523 2.19 -4.95 -10.60
N VAL A 524 1.18 -5.10 -9.73
CA VAL A 524 -0.04 -5.89 -9.93
C VAL A 524 -1.20 -5.28 -9.15
N ILE A 525 -2.43 -5.70 -9.47
CA ILE A 525 -3.59 -5.55 -8.57
C ILE A 525 -4.00 -6.91 -8.00
N ALA A 526 -4.62 -6.87 -6.84
CA ALA A 526 -5.33 -8.01 -6.24
C ALA A 526 -6.64 -7.50 -5.61
N PRO A 527 -7.54 -8.38 -5.13
CA PRO A 527 -8.81 -7.94 -4.56
C PRO A 527 -8.60 -7.11 -3.29
N GLY A 528 -9.37 -6.04 -3.16
CA GLY A 528 -9.25 -5.05 -2.09
C GLY A 528 -10.55 -4.25 -1.82
N VAL A 529 -11.69 -4.56 -2.47
CA VAL A 529 -12.97 -3.86 -2.24
C VAL A 529 -14.08 -4.81 -1.77
N ASN A 530 -14.79 -4.40 -0.70
CA ASN A 530 -15.95 -5.04 -0.06
C ASN A 530 -15.68 -6.45 0.49
N ILE A 531 -14.68 -6.57 1.37
CA ILE A 531 -13.88 -7.80 1.39
C ILE A 531 -13.54 -8.20 2.87
N LEU A 532 -13.83 -9.47 3.28
CA LEU A 532 -13.97 -10.01 4.67
C LEU A 532 -12.78 -10.86 5.20
N ALA A 533 -12.32 -10.65 6.44
CA ALA A 533 -11.58 -11.62 7.27
C ALA A 533 -11.67 -11.23 8.77
N ALA A 534 -10.78 -11.74 9.61
CA ALA A 534 -10.87 -11.64 11.08
C ALA A 534 -10.71 -10.19 11.59
N TRP A 535 -11.28 -9.92 12.77
CA TRP A 535 -11.25 -8.60 13.41
C TRP A 535 -10.80 -8.71 14.87
N SER A 536 -10.32 -7.60 15.45
CA SER A 536 -10.06 -7.55 16.89
C SER A 536 -11.40 -7.60 17.65
N GLY A 537 -11.40 -8.25 18.82
CA GLY A 537 -12.54 -8.18 19.74
C GLY A 537 -12.70 -6.82 20.43
N ASN A 538 -11.86 -5.82 20.10
CA ASN A 538 -11.68 -4.59 20.85
C ASN A 538 -12.57 -3.44 20.36
N VAL A 539 -12.70 -3.24 19.05
CA VAL A 539 -13.46 -2.12 18.42
C VAL A 539 -14.64 -2.60 17.57
N GLY A 540 -15.56 -1.69 17.25
CA GLY A 540 -16.70 -1.96 16.38
C GLY A 540 -16.31 -2.06 14.90
N PRO A 541 -17.14 -2.71 14.06
CA PRO A 541 -16.84 -2.93 12.64
C PRO A 541 -16.75 -1.65 11.79
N SER A 542 -17.27 -0.52 12.27
CA SER A 542 -17.10 0.79 11.63
C SER A 542 -15.89 1.61 12.12
N SER A 543 -15.11 1.06 13.05
CA SER A 543 -13.99 1.73 13.77
C SER A 543 -14.35 3.03 14.52
N LEU A 544 -15.61 3.44 14.58
CA LEU A 544 -16.06 4.56 15.41
C LEU A 544 -16.10 4.16 16.90
N SER A 545 -15.74 5.10 17.78
CA SER A 545 -15.82 4.92 19.24
C SER A 545 -17.26 4.72 19.76
N THR A 546 -18.26 5.25 19.03
CA THR A 546 -19.70 5.06 19.29
C THR A 546 -20.22 3.68 18.84
N ASP A 547 -19.43 2.90 18.10
CA ASP A 547 -19.81 1.57 17.63
C ASP A 547 -19.54 0.51 18.70
N HIS A 548 -20.55 0.26 19.54
CA HIS A 548 -20.49 -0.75 20.60
C HIS A 548 -20.73 -2.19 20.11
N ARG A 549 -20.97 -2.43 18.81
CA ARG A 549 -21.07 -3.79 18.25
C ARG A 549 -19.70 -4.46 18.32
N ARG A 550 -19.64 -5.78 18.54
CA ARG A 550 -18.38 -6.55 18.50
C ARG A 550 -18.54 -7.79 17.63
N VAL A 551 -17.51 -8.07 16.83
CA VAL A 551 -17.55 -9.07 15.75
C VAL A 551 -16.23 -9.82 15.67
N GLN A 552 -16.25 -11.10 15.26
CA GLN A 552 -15.03 -11.89 15.03
C GLN A 552 -14.45 -11.67 13.62
N PHE A 553 -15.26 -11.17 12.69
CA PHE A 553 -14.90 -10.90 11.31
C PHE A 553 -15.49 -9.55 10.88
N ASN A 554 -14.73 -8.77 10.11
CA ASN A 554 -15.14 -7.46 9.60
C ASN A 554 -14.93 -7.38 8.06
N ILE A 555 -15.40 -6.29 7.46
CA ILE A 555 -15.38 -6.04 6.02
C ILE A 555 -15.11 -4.55 5.78
N LEU A 556 -13.87 -4.18 5.47
CA LEU A 556 -13.46 -2.85 4.97
C LEU A 556 -13.02 -2.95 3.49
N SER A 557 -12.18 -2.02 3.02
CA SER A 557 -11.64 -1.99 1.64
C SER A 557 -10.38 -1.16 1.52
N GLY A 558 -9.35 -1.67 0.83
CA GLY A 558 -8.22 -0.87 0.32
C GLY A 558 -6.98 -1.67 -0.11
N THR A 559 -5.94 -0.95 -0.54
CA THR A 559 -4.67 -1.54 -1.03
C THR A 559 -3.89 -2.30 0.04
N SER A 560 -4.08 -1.94 1.32
CA SER A 560 -3.52 -2.68 2.46
C SER A 560 -4.03 -4.12 2.60
N MET A 561 -5.05 -4.55 1.84
CA MET A 561 -5.38 -5.99 1.74
C MET A 561 -5.39 -6.62 0.36
N SER A 562 -5.19 -5.85 -0.72
CA SER A 562 -4.58 -6.45 -1.92
C SER A 562 -3.11 -6.84 -1.66
N CYS A 563 -2.37 -6.04 -0.87
CA CYS A 563 -0.99 -6.30 -0.43
C CYS A 563 -0.77 -7.73 0.18
N PRO A 564 -1.40 -8.12 1.30
CA PRO A 564 -1.31 -9.46 1.89
C PRO A 564 -1.96 -10.57 1.06
N HIS A 565 -2.79 -10.29 0.05
CA HIS A 565 -3.10 -11.32 -0.96
C HIS A 565 -1.86 -11.66 -1.77
N VAL A 566 -1.12 -10.65 -2.24
CA VAL A 566 0.15 -10.86 -2.94
C VAL A 566 1.20 -11.47 -2.01
N GLY A 567 1.32 -10.99 -0.77
CA GLY A 567 2.22 -11.58 0.24
C GLY A 567 1.89 -13.04 0.55
N GLY A 568 0.62 -13.36 0.78
CA GLY A 568 0.20 -14.74 1.05
C GLY A 568 0.29 -15.67 -0.16
N VAL A 569 0.09 -15.17 -1.39
CA VAL A 569 0.34 -15.93 -2.62
C VAL A 569 1.85 -16.12 -2.84
N ALA A 570 2.67 -15.10 -2.57
CA ALA A 570 4.13 -15.23 -2.60
C ALA A 570 4.61 -16.29 -1.59
N ALA A 571 3.95 -16.42 -0.43
CA ALA A 571 4.23 -17.49 0.53
C ALA A 571 3.89 -18.89 -0.02
N LEU A 572 2.79 -19.05 -0.77
CA LEU A 572 2.48 -20.31 -1.48
C LEU A 572 3.54 -20.63 -2.57
N ILE A 573 3.96 -19.62 -3.33
CA ILE A 573 4.97 -19.78 -4.38
C ILE A 573 6.33 -20.14 -3.74
N LYS A 574 6.72 -19.48 -2.63
CA LYS A 574 7.94 -19.78 -1.87
C LYS A 574 7.93 -21.17 -1.23
N ALA A 575 6.78 -21.67 -0.77
CA ALA A 575 6.64 -23.04 -0.28
C ALA A 575 6.78 -24.08 -1.42
N THR A 576 6.32 -23.74 -2.62
CA THR A 576 6.43 -24.61 -3.81
C THR A 576 7.84 -24.55 -4.42
N HIS A 577 8.49 -23.38 -4.35
CA HIS A 577 9.82 -23.11 -4.90
C HIS A 577 10.74 -22.46 -3.84
N PRO A 578 11.24 -23.22 -2.85
CA PRO A 578 12.03 -22.67 -1.74
C PRO A 578 13.27 -21.88 -2.18
N ASN A 579 13.87 -22.26 -3.29
CA ASN A 579 15.10 -21.67 -3.83
C ASN A 579 14.86 -20.43 -4.71
N TRP A 580 13.61 -20.01 -4.98
CA TRP A 580 13.36 -18.81 -5.77
C TRP A 580 13.70 -17.53 -5.00
N SER A 581 14.26 -16.57 -5.73
CA SER A 581 14.51 -15.20 -5.28
C SER A 581 13.20 -14.41 -5.11
N PRO A 582 13.20 -13.28 -4.37
CA PRO A 582 12.11 -12.32 -4.38
C PRO A 582 11.71 -11.87 -5.80
N ALA A 583 12.71 -11.67 -6.68
CA ALA A 583 12.50 -11.24 -8.06
C ALA A 583 11.82 -12.31 -8.94
N ALA A 584 12.19 -13.59 -8.80
CA ALA A 584 11.55 -14.69 -9.51
C ALA A 584 10.07 -14.85 -9.11
N ILE A 585 9.75 -14.71 -7.81
CA ILE A 585 8.37 -14.74 -7.30
C ILE A 585 7.57 -13.53 -7.84
N LYS A 586 8.15 -12.33 -7.77
CA LYS A 586 7.55 -11.11 -8.33
C LYS A 586 7.31 -11.24 -9.84
N SER A 587 8.27 -11.80 -10.57
CA SER A 587 8.12 -12.09 -12.00
C SER A 587 6.96 -13.05 -12.25
N ALA A 588 6.87 -14.17 -11.52
CA ALA A 588 5.80 -15.15 -11.73
C ALA A 588 4.40 -14.57 -11.46
N LEU A 589 4.27 -13.71 -10.45
CA LEU A 589 3.05 -12.96 -10.15
C LEU A 589 2.67 -11.98 -11.28
N MET A 590 3.65 -11.27 -11.84
CA MET A 590 3.42 -10.27 -12.89
C MET A 590 3.17 -10.90 -14.27
N THR A 591 4.02 -11.85 -14.71
CA THR A 591 3.96 -12.39 -16.07
C THR A 591 2.75 -13.29 -16.33
N THR A 592 2.10 -13.77 -15.28
CA THR A 592 0.89 -14.61 -15.37
C THR A 592 -0.41 -13.86 -15.05
N ALA A 593 -0.32 -12.57 -14.71
CA ALA A 593 -1.46 -11.72 -14.40
C ALA A 593 -2.38 -11.52 -15.62
N TYR A 594 -3.67 -11.31 -15.37
CA TYR A 594 -4.69 -11.12 -16.40
C TYR A 594 -5.24 -9.68 -16.45
N VAL A 595 -5.56 -9.23 -17.66
CA VAL A 595 -6.03 -7.85 -17.94
C VAL A 595 -7.46 -7.80 -18.48
N HIS A 596 -8.26 -8.84 -18.20
CA HIS A 596 -9.66 -8.95 -18.60
C HIS A 596 -10.57 -9.28 -17.42
N ASP A 597 -11.81 -8.82 -17.46
CA ASP A 597 -12.84 -9.16 -16.50
C ASP A 597 -13.55 -10.49 -16.82
N ASN A 598 -14.47 -10.91 -15.96
CA ASN A 598 -15.30 -12.10 -16.12
C ASN A 598 -16.34 -12.02 -17.26
N THR A 599 -16.42 -10.89 -17.99
CA THR A 599 -17.15 -10.71 -19.26
C THR A 599 -16.21 -10.71 -20.48
N PHE A 600 -14.92 -11.02 -20.27
CA PHE A 600 -13.84 -11.02 -21.26
C PHE A 600 -13.55 -9.65 -21.88
N GLN A 601 -13.97 -8.56 -21.22
CA GLN A 601 -13.61 -7.19 -21.61
C GLN A 601 -12.35 -6.72 -20.86
N PRO A 602 -11.63 -5.69 -21.34
CA PRO A 602 -10.55 -5.08 -20.57
C PRO A 602 -11.02 -4.65 -19.18
N LEU A 603 -10.18 -4.85 -18.15
CA LEU A 603 -10.46 -4.39 -16.78
C LEU A 603 -10.83 -2.91 -16.77
N LYS A 604 -11.95 -2.53 -16.14
CA LYS A 604 -12.39 -1.13 -16.01
C LYS A 604 -11.74 -0.43 -14.81
N ASP A 605 -11.70 0.90 -14.85
CA ASP A 605 -11.50 1.75 -13.69
C ASP A 605 -12.87 2.22 -13.14
N ALA A 606 -13.10 2.08 -11.83
CA ALA A 606 -14.31 2.56 -11.18
C ALA A 606 -14.45 4.10 -11.16
N SER A 607 -13.35 4.85 -11.32
CA SER A 607 -13.39 6.32 -11.30
C SER A 607 -13.95 6.93 -12.59
N THR A 608 -13.69 6.30 -13.74
CA THR A 608 -14.10 6.77 -15.07
C THR A 608 -15.19 5.92 -15.71
N GLY A 609 -15.31 4.64 -15.31
CA GLY A 609 -16.12 3.64 -16.00
C GLY A 609 -15.46 3.06 -17.26
N GLU A 610 -14.33 3.61 -17.69
CA GLU A 610 -13.61 3.26 -18.92
C GLU A 610 -12.56 2.14 -18.71
N PRO A 611 -11.97 1.57 -19.78
CA PRO A 611 -10.85 0.63 -19.66
C PRO A 611 -9.67 1.21 -18.89
N SER A 612 -9.25 0.49 -17.85
CA SER A 612 -8.07 0.82 -17.04
C SER A 612 -6.76 0.55 -17.77
N THR A 613 -5.73 1.29 -17.37
CA THR A 613 -4.38 1.26 -17.92
C THR A 613 -3.39 0.51 -17.00
N PRO A 614 -2.20 0.16 -17.51
CA PRO A 614 -1.07 -0.27 -16.70
C PRO A 614 -0.63 0.67 -15.55
N TYR A 615 -0.96 1.95 -15.55
CA TYR A 615 -0.72 2.82 -14.38
C TYR A 615 -1.77 2.62 -13.28
N ASP A 616 -2.87 1.94 -13.58
CA ASP A 616 -3.94 1.58 -12.64
C ASP A 616 -3.82 0.11 -12.20
N HIS A 617 -3.48 -0.80 -13.13
CA HIS A 617 -3.43 -2.25 -12.89
C HIS A 617 -2.05 -2.93 -12.99
N GLY A 618 -1.00 -2.22 -13.42
CA GLY A 618 0.35 -2.78 -13.54
C GLY A 618 0.49 -3.85 -14.62
N ALA A 619 0.92 -5.04 -14.22
CA ALA A 619 0.88 -6.23 -15.08
C ALA A 619 -0.55 -6.79 -15.27
N GLY A 620 -1.48 -6.44 -14.39
CA GLY A 620 -2.86 -6.94 -14.35
C GLY A 620 -3.23 -7.50 -12.98
N HIS A 621 -4.35 -8.22 -12.93
CA HIS A 621 -4.81 -8.92 -11.73
C HIS A 621 -4.11 -10.27 -11.56
N ILE A 622 -3.64 -10.55 -10.35
CA ILE A 622 -2.87 -11.78 -10.06
C ILE A 622 -3.65 -13.07 -10.40
N HIS A 623 -2.92 -14.09 -10.87
CA HIS A 623 -3.46 -15.42 -11.17
C HIS A 623 -2.67 -16.53 -10.42
N PRO A 624 -2.89 -16.73 -9.11
CA PRO A 624 -2.04 -17.60 -8.27
C PRO A 624 -1.77 -19.00 -8.83
N VAL A 625 -2.78 -19.66 -9.41
CA VAL A 625 -2.64 -21.00 -10.01
C VAL A 625 -1.63 -21.04 -11.17
N ARG A 626 -1.49 -19.96 -11.95
CA ARG A 626 -0.49 -19.84 -13.03
C ARG A 626 0.85 -19.36 -12.49
N ALA A 627 0.87 -18.47 -11.51
CA ALA A 627 2.10 -17.99 -10.88
C ALA A 627 2.92 -19.09 -10.18
N VAL A 628 2.32 -20.25 -9.88
CA VAL A 628 3.05 -21.45 -9.40
C VAL A 628 3.88 -22.12 -10.50
N ASN A 629 3.47 -22.04 -11.77
CA ASN A 629 4.25 -22.51 -12.91
C ASN A 629 4.15 -21.50 -14.08
N PRO A 630 4.98 -20.43 -14.06
CA PRO A 630 4.93 -19.37 -15.06
C PRO A 630 5.65 -19.75 -16.38
N GLY A 631 6.30 -20.91 -16.46
CA GLY A 631 7.18 -21.28 -17.57
C GLY A 631 8.54 -20.55 -17.51
N LEU A 632 8.54 -19.22 -17.64
CA LEU A 632 9.73 -18.38 -17.56
C LEU A 632 9.64 -17.34 -16.43
N VAL A 633 10.78 -16.97 -15.84
CA VAL A 633 10.91 -15.84 -14.90
C VAL A 633 12.02 -14.86 -15.30
N TYR A 634 11.79 -13.58 -15.07
CA TYR A 634 12.77 -12.49 -15.14
C TYR A 634 13.40 -12.34 -13.75
N ASP A 635 14.50 -13.05 -13.51
CA ASP A 635 15.22 -13.00 -12.23
C ASP A 635 16.18 -11.81 -12.17
N ILE A 636 16.31 -11.20 -10.99
CA ILE A 636 17.08 -9.98 -10.73
C ILE A 636 17.89 -10.19 -9.45
N SER A 637 19.22 -10.07 -9.53
CA SER A 637 20.09 -10.23 -8.36
C SER A 637 20.27 -8.90 -7.59
N PRO A 638 20.71 -8.94 -6.32
CA PRO A 638 21.12 -7.75 -5.57
C PRO A 638 22.15 -6.87 -6.30
N ASP A 639 23.14 -7.47 -6.99
CA ASP A 639 24.07 -6.71 -7.85
C ASP A 639 23.32 -5.92 -8.94
N ASP A 640 22.28 -6.51 -9.57
CA ASP A 640 21.57 -5.86 -10.68
C ASP A 640 20.63 -4.74 -10.17
N TYR A 641 20.03 -4.88 -8.99
CA TYR A 641 19.33 -3.77 -8.32
C TYR A 641 20.29 -2.66 -7.86
N PHE A 642 21.54 -2.97 -7.51
CA PHE A 642 22.56 -1.96 -7.23
C PHE A 642 23.04 -1.26 -8.50
N GLU A 643 23.24 -1.97 -9.61
CA GLU A 643 23.51 -1.35 -10.92
C GLU A 643 22.35 -0.42 -11.34
N PHE A 644 21.09 -0.79 -11.06
CA PHE A 644 19.96 0.14 -11.23
C PHE A 644 20.14 1.41 -10.40
N LEU A 645 20.52 1.31 -9.12
CA LEU A 645 20.78 2.49 -8.28
C LEU A 645 21.92 3.37 -8.84
N CYS A 646 22.94 2.78 -9.45
CA CYS A 646 24.00 3.51 -10.16
C CYS A 646 23.46 4.34 -11.35
N THR A 647 22.36 3.91 -12.02
CA THR A 647 21.71 4.73 -13.07
C THR A 647 20.97 5.95 -12.53
N GLN A 648 20.64 5.99 -11.23
CA GLN A 648 19.83 7.05 -10.60
C GLN A 648 20.63 8.32 -10.23
N LYS A 649 21.89 8.42 -10.68
CA LYS A 649 22.82 9.56 -10.41
C LYS A 649 23.06 9.84 -8.92
N LEU A 650 22.92 8.83 -8.06
CA LEU A 650 23.21 8.94 -6.64
C LEU A 650 24.72 9.14 -6.40
N THR A 651 25.07 9.90 -5.36
CA THR A 651 26.49 10.07 -4.97
C THR A 651 27.06 8.76 -4.38
N PRO A 652 28.40 8.58 -4.36
CA PRO A 652 29.02 7.42 -3.71
C PRO A 652 28.68 7.28 -2.21
N ILE A 653 28.27 8.37 -1.54
CA ILE A 653 27.78 8.35 -0.16
C ILE A 653 26.33 7.85 -0.13
N GLN A 654 25.45 8.38 -0.98
CA GLN A 654 24.05 7.93 -1.09
C GLN A 654 23.94 6.46 -1.53
N LEU A 655 24.87 5.96 -2.34
CA LEU A 655 24.95 4.56 -2.74
C LEU A 655 25.36 3.62 -1.60
N LYS A 656 26.14 4.09 -0.60
CA LYS A 656 26.48 3.30 0.60
C LYS A 656 25.25 2.92 1.43
N ALA A 657 24.13 3.61 1.25
CA ALA A 657 22.86 3.22 1.85
C ALA A 657 22.37 1.82 1.40
N PHE A 658 22.89 1.32 0.27
CA PHE A 658 22.45 0.06 -0.36
C PHE A 658 23.59 -0.96 -0.57
N SER A 659 24.80 -0.71 -0.04
CA SER A 659 25.93 -1.65 -0.08
C SER A 659 26.27 -2.22 1.31
N LYS A 660 25.22 -2.67 2.00
CA LYS A 660 25.28 -3.13 3.39
C LYS A 660 25.87 -4.54 3.54
N ILE A 661 25.28 -5.54 2.87
CA ILE A 661 25.71 -6.95 3.02
C ILE A 661 26.97 -7.24 2.20
N LYS A 662 27.15 -6.49 1.11
CA LYS A 662 28.25 -6.64 0.17
C LYS A 662 28.71 -5.26 -0.31
N ASN A 663 30.03 -5.08 -0.40
CA ASN A 663 30.62 -3.86 -0.97
C ASN A 663 30.42 -3.85 -2.49
N TYR A 664 29.29 -3.31 -2.95
CA TYR A 664 29.02 -3.13 -4.37
C TYR A 664 29.81 -1.94 -4.94
N THR A 665 30.21 -2.09 -6.20
CA THR A 665 30.81 -1.05 -7.03
C THR A 665 29.99 -0.96 -8.32
N CYS A 666 29.70 0.26 -8.78
CA CYS A 666 29.04 0.47 -10.06
C CYS A 666 29.96 -0.04 -11.19
N LYS A 667 29.55 -1.12 -11.86
CA LYS A 667 30.22 -1.67 -13.05
C LYS A 667 29.64 -1.10 -14.35
N HIS A 668 28.56 -0.32 -14.24
CA HIS A 668 27.82 0.29 -15.34
C HIS A 668 27.31 -0.74 -16.35
N LYS A 669 26.70 -1.81 -15.84
CA LYS A 669 26.13 -2.90 -16.65
C LYS A 669 24.83 -2.54 -17.38
N LEU A 670 24.11 -1.52 -16.92
CA LEU A 670 22.78 -1.15 -17.41
C LEU A 670 22.89 0.19 -18.15
N ASP A 671 22.51 0.20 -19.43
CA ASP A 671 22.54 1.42 -20.27
C ASP A 671 21.57 2.50 -19.76
N SER A 672 20.49 2.08 -19.09
CA SER A 672 19.44 2.96 -18.57
C SER A 672 18.68 2.29 -17.41
N PRO A 673 17.87 3.05 -16.63
CA PRO A 673 17.06 2.46 -15.56
C PRO A 673 16.08 1.38 -16.06
N GLY A 674 15.57 1.51 -17.28
CA GLY A 674 14.67 0.54 -17.91
C GLY A 674 15.37 -0.71 -18.48
N ASP A 675 16.71 -0.75 -18.44
CA ASP A 675 17.52 -1.91 -18.83
C ASP A 675 17.66 -2.93 -17.68
N LEU A 676 17.26 -2.56 -16.45
CA LEU A 676 17.03 -3.52 -15.37
C LEU A 676 16.11 -4.65 -15.86
N ASN A 677 16.40 -5.90 -15.48
CA ASN A 677 15.70 -7.11 -15.96
C ASN A 677 14.28 -7.28 -15.40
N TYR A 678 13.45 -6.25 -15.53
CA TYR A 678 12.12 -6.13 -14.96
C TYR A 678 11.08 -6.87 -15.84
N PRO A 679 10.08 -7.55 -15.25
CA PRO A 679 9.01 -8.23 -15.99
C PRO A 679 7.99 -7.29 -16.68
N ALA A 680 8.34 -6.02 -16.86
CA ALA A 680 7.62 -5.03 -17.65
C ALA A 680 8.61 -4.09 -18.38
N ASN A 681 8.13 -3.38 -19.39
CA ASN A 681 8.92 -2.51 -20.25
C ASN A 681 8.25 -1.13 -20.31
N SER A 682 8.63 -0.22 -19.40
CA SER A 682 8.22 1.18 -19.50
C SER A 682 9.32 1.94 -20.26
N VAL A 683 8.92 2.73 -21.26
CA VAL A 683 9.81 3.32 -22.25
C VAL A 683 9.49 4.80 -22.40
N VAL A 684 10.47 5.64 -22.12
CA VAL A 684 10.34 7.10 -22.18
C VAL A 684 11.08 7.63 -23.40
N PHE A 685 10.32 8.00 -24.44
CA PHE A 685 10.84 8.69 -25.60
C PHE A 685 11.10 10.16 -25.27
N LYS A 686 12.38 10.54 -25.30
CA LYS A 686 12.85 11.92 -25.16
C LYS A 686 12.78 12.65 -26.50
N GLU A 687 12.74 13.98 -26.45
CA GLU A 687 12.38 14.92 -27.52
C GLU A 687 13.31 14.92 -28.74
N ARG A 688 13.29 13.85 -29.55
CA ARG A 688 13.91 13.80 -30.87
C ARG A 688 12.95 13.11 -31.85
N PRO A 689 12.84 13.59 -33.11
CA PRO A 689 11.80 13.16 -34.06
C PRO A 689 11.89 11.68 -34.42
N VAL A 690 13.07 11.06 -34.29
CA VAL A 690 13.21 9.61 -34.19
C VAL A 690 14.11 9.32 -32.99
N SER A 691 13.52 8.88 -31.89
CA SER A 691 14.23 8.30 -30.75
C SER A 691 14.13 6.77 -30.80
N VAL A 692 15.25 6.10 -30.52
CA VAL A 692 15.34 4.65 -30.38
C VAL A 692 15.77 4.37 -28.95
N VAL A 693 15.02 3.51 -28.27
CA VAL A 693 15.35 2.99 -26.94
C VAL A 693 15.52 1.48 -27.07
N THR A 694 16.64 0.98 -26.57
CA THR A 694 16.94 -0.46 -26.49
C THR A 694 16.79 -0.89 -25.03
N GLN A 695 16.20 -2.06 -24.80
CA GLN A 695 16.14 -2.71 -23.49
C GLN A 695 16.50 -4.18 -23.63
N HIS A 696 17.40 -4.66 -22.77
CA HIS A 696 17.80 -6.05 -22.68
C HIS A 696 16.99 -6.78 -21.61
N ARG A 697 16.68 -8.04 -21.85
CA ARG A 697 16.00 -8.92 -20.87
C ARG A 697 16.63 -10.30 -20.89
N THR A 698 16.63 -10.96 -19.74
CA THR A 698 17.12 -12.32 -19.55
C THR A 698 16.09 -13.14 -18.80
N VAL A 699 15.61 -14.19 -19.43
CA VAL A 699 14.60 -15.11 -18.88
C VAL A 699 15.24 -16.43 -18.49
N THR A 700 14.86 -16.94 -17.31
CA THR A 700 15.22 -18.26 -16.81
C THR A 700 14.05 -19.21 -17.05
N ASN A 701 14.29 -20.35 -17.71
CA ASN A 701 13.26 -21.39 -17.85
C ASN A 701 13.10 -22.18 -16.55
N VAL A 702 11.94 -22.09 -15.92
CA VAL A 702 11.59 -22.82 -14.69
C VAL A 702 10.55 -23.92 -14.92
N GLY A 703 9.88 -23.91 -16.08
CA GLY A 703 8.94 -24.94 -16.52
C GLY A 703 9.62 -26.14 -17.18
N THR A 704 9.03 -26.64 -18.26
CA THR A 704 9.50 -27.83 -19.01
C THR A 704 10.96 -27.67 -19.45
N PRO A 705 11.88 -28.62 -19.12
CA PRO A 705 13.31 -28.45 -19.38
C PRO A 705 13.69 -28.17 -20.84
N VAL A 706 13.02 -28.84 -21.79
CA VAL A 706 13.16 -28.60 -23.23
C VAL A 706 11.89 -27.93 -23.72
N SER A 707 12.01 -26.69 -24.22
CA SER A 707 10.85 -25.86 -24.57
C SER A 707 11.25 -24.75 -25.54
N THR A 708 10.39 -24.44 -26.51
CA THR A 708 10.59 -23.33 -27.46
C THR A 708 9.51 -22.29 -27.29
N TYR A 709 9.89 -21.07 -26.94
CA TYR A 709 8.98 -19.94 -26.80
C TYR A 709 9.08 -19.01 -28.02
N ILE A 710 7.94 -18.56 -28.53
CA ILE A 710 7.81 -17.58 -29.62
C ILE A 710 7.26 -16.28 -29.04
N VAL A 711 7.78 -15.13 -29.48
CA VAL A 711 7.29 -13.81 -29.04
C VAL A 711 6.10 -13.34 -29.88
N ASN A 712 5.10 -12.77 -29.21
CA ASN A 712 4.05 -11.95 -29.80
C ASN A 712 4.07 -10.57 -29.15
N ILE A 713 3.73 -9.51 -29.90
CA ILE A 713 3.83 -8.12 -29.46
C ILE A 713 2.58 -7.35 -29.90
N THR A 714 1.99 -6.56 -29.00
CA THR A 714 0.90 -5.64 -29.35
C THR A 714 1.37 -4.62 -30.40
N PRO A 715 0.59 -4.33 -31.46
CA PRO A 715 0.93 -3.29 -32.42
C PRO A 715 0.77 -1.89 -31.79
N PHE A 716 1.78 -1.05 -31.95
CA PHE A 716 1.81 0.34 -31.47
C PHE A 716 1.67 1.33 -32.65
N LYS A 717 0.96 2.43 -32.42
CA LYS A 717 0.73 3.48 -33.42
C LYS A 717 1.89 4.46 -33.41
N GLY A 718 2.29 4.94 -32.23
CA GLY A 718 3.38 5.89 -32.02
C GLY A 718 4.79 5.29 -32.16
N ALA A 719 4.95 3.96 -32.16
CA ALA A 719 6.26 3.30 -32.25
C ALA A 719 6.25 1.99 -33.06
N THR A 720 7.42 1.51 -33.46
CA THR A 720 7.69 0.10 -33.81
C THR A 720 8.39 -0.56 -32.62
N VAL A 721 8.05 -1.82 -32.33
CA VAL A 721 8.74 -2.65 -31.33
C VAL A 721 9.27 -3.89 -32.05
N VAL A 722 10.55 -4.21 -31.88
CA VAL A 722 11.22 -5.37 -32.49
C VAL A 722 11.93 -6.16 -31.39
N VAL A 723 11.86 -7.49 -31.45
CA VAL A 723 12.46 -8.39 -30.45
C VAL A 723 13.42 -9.36 -31.15
N GLU A 724 14.65 -9.43 -30.66
CA GLU A 724 15.76 -10.18 -31.26
C GLU A 724 16.46 -11.05 -30.20
N PRO A 725 16.53 -12.38 -30.34
CA PRO A 725 15.79 -13.19 -31.32
C PRO A 725 14.28 -13.19 -31.05
N SER A 726 13.46 -13.54 -32.04
CA SER A 726 12.00 -13.69 -31.90
C SER A 726 11.55 -15.06 -31.35
N VAL A 727 12.51 -15.99 -31.17
CA VAL A 727 12.31 -17.35 -30.67
C VAL A 727 13.40 -17.68 -29.65
N LEU A 728 13.01 -18.28 -28.52
CA LEU A 728 13.92 -18.74 -27.47
C LEU A 728 13.79 -20.26 -27.30
N HIS A 729 14.87 -20.99 -27.58
CA HIS A 729 14.92 -22.44 -27.47
C HIS A 729 15.76 -22.90 -26.28
N PHE A 730 15.09 -23.42 -25.26
CA PHE A 730 15.71 -23.97 -24.05
C PHE A 730 15.88 -25.48 -24.18
N THR A 731 17.04 -25.99 -23.73
CA THR A 731 17.44 -27.40 -23.78
C THR A 731 17.62 -28.03 -22.40
N ARG A 732 17.56 -27.24 -21.32
CA ARG A 732 17.54 -27.71 -19.93
C ARG A 732 16.81 -26.74 -19.00
N GLN A 733 16.32 -27.26 -17.87
CA GLN A 733 15.74 -26.45 -16.80
C GLN A 733 16.79 -25.50 -16.20
N ASN A 734 16.34 -24.34 -15.73
CA ASN A 734 17.15 -23.24 -15.21
C ASN A 734 18.19 -22.67 -16.20
N GLN A 735 18.08 -23.02 -17.49
CA GLN A 735 18.81 -22.31 -18.53
C GLN A 735 18.30 -20.86 -18.61
N ARG A 736 19.25 -19.92 -18.69
CA ARG A 736 19.02 -18.51 -18.93
C ARG A 736 19.23 -18.22 -20.42
N LEU A 737 18.34 -17.46 -21.03
CA LEU A 737 18.51 -16.91 -22.37
C LEU A 737 18.19 -15.41 -22.34
N SER A 738 18.94 -14.64 -23.13
CA SER A 738 18.81 -13.19 -23.22
C SER A 738 18.28 -12.78 -24.59
N TYR A 739 17.52 -11.69 -24.62
CA TYR A 739 17.01 -11.08 -25.84
C TYR A 739 17.00 -9.55 -25.71
N LYS A 740 16.97 -8.88 -26.86
CA LYS A 740 16.98 -7.43 -27.00
C LYS A 740 15.63 -6.95 -27.53
N ILE A 741 15.10 -5.89 -26.94
CA ILE A 741 13.89 -5.20 -27.40
C ILE A 741 14.30 -3.82 -27.94
N THR A 742 13.91 -3.51 -29.17
CA THR A 742 14.18 -2.22 -29.81
C THR A 742 12.87 -1.47 -30.00
N PHE A 743 12.70 -0.36 -29.29
CA PHE A 743 11.57 0.55 -29.38
C PHE A 743 11.97 1.76 -30.24
N LYS A 744 11.35 1.94 -31.41
CA LYS A 744 11.62 3.07 -32.32
C LYS A 744 10.39 3.94 -32.45
N ALA A 745 10.46 5.19 -32.00
CA ALA A 745 9.40 6.17 -32.19
C ALA A 745 9.14 6.42 -33.70
N LYS A 746 7.85 6.56 -34.05
CA LYS A 746 7.33 6.95 -35.37
C LYS A 746 6.73 8.35 -35.31
N THR A 747 5.81 8.56 -34.37
CA THR A 747 5.00 9.77 -34.20
C THR A 747 4.72 9.95 -32.70
N PRO A 748 5.07 11.10 -32.11
CA PRO A 748 4.71 11.39 -30.72
C PRO A 748 3.20 11.31 -30.50
N GLN A 749 2.79 10.76 -29.36
CA GLN A 749 1.39 10.77 -28.93
C GLN A 749 1.22 11.75 -27.76
N SER A 750 0.01 12.32 -27.62
CA SER A 750 -0.37 13.21 -26.52
C SER A 750 -0.67 12.48 -25.20
N ALA A 751 -0.78 11.14 -25.25
CA ALA A 751 -0.98 10.27 -24.10
C ALA A 751 -0.14 9.00 -24.27
N PRO A 752 0.19 8.27 -23.18
CA PRO A 752 0.94 7.02 -23.28
C PRO A 752 0.20 5.94 -24.09
N GLU A 753 0.93 5.13 -24.85
CA GLU A 753 0.41 3.91 -25.47
C GLU A 753 0.74 2.69 -24.62
N PHE A 754 -0.19 1.73 -24.54
CA PHE A 754 -0.07 0.54 -23.70
C PHE A 754 -0.31 -0.75 -24.49
N GLY A 755 0.41 -1.80 -24.11
CA GLY A 755 0.31 -3.12 -24.73
C GLY A 755 1.10 -4.18 -23.97
N ALA A 756 1.55 -5.22 -24.66
CA ALA A 756 2.38 -6.27 -24.07
C ALA A 756 3.36 -6.89 -25.08
N LEU A 757 4.41 -7.50 -24.52
CA LEU A 757 5.29 -8.48 -25.14
C LEU A 757 5.00 -9.80 -24.43
N THR A 758 4.66 -10.85 -25.17
CA THR A 758 4.26 -12.15 -24.61
C THR A 758 5.08 -13.27 -25.24
N TRP A 759 5.80 -14.03 -24.41
CA TRP A 759 6.42 -15.29 -24.83
C TRP A 759 5.45 -16.45 -24.61
N SER A 760 5.29 -17.33 -25.61
CA SER A 760 4.43 -18.52 -25.51
C SER A 760 5.10 -19.76 -26.09
N ASP A 761 4.99 -20.89 -25.37
CA ASP A 761 5.34 -22.24 -25.85
C ASP A 761 4.07 -23.06 -26.21
N GLY A 762 2.90 -22.42 -26.23
CA GLY A 762 1.59 -23.05 -26.42
C GLY A 762 0.91 -23.51 -25.12
N THR A 763 1.64 -23.63 -24.02
CA THR A 763 1.11 -24.03 -22.69
C THR A 763 1.19 -22.87 -21.69
N HIS A 764 2.37 -22.26 -21.59
CA HIS A 764 2.67 -21.10 -20.77
C HIS A 764 2.52 -19.82 -21.60
N SER A 765 2.16 -18.72 -20.95
CA SER A 765 2.04 -17.40 -21.58
C SER A 765 2.63 -16.36 -20.63
N VAL A 766 3.79 -15.84 -21.00
CA VAL A 766 4.66 -15.00 -20.16
C VAL A 766 4.52 -13.57 -20.64
N ARG A 767 3.52 -12.86 -20.10
CA ARG A 767 3.10 -11.54 -20.56
C ARG A 767 3.80 -10.42 -19.78
N SER A 768 4.73 -9.73 -20.41
CA SER A 768 5.31 -8.49 -19.90
C SER A 768 4.57 -7.27 -20.46
N THR A 769 3.96 -6.46 -19.59
CA THR A 769 3.33 -5.19 -20.00
C THR A 769 4.36 -4.27 -20.66
N VAL A 770 3.92 -3.53 -21.68
CA VAL A 770 4.68 -2.48 -22.37
C VAL A 770 3.92 -1.15 -22.20
N ALA A 771 4.62 -0.11 -21.76
CA ALA A 771 4.10 1.26 -21.65
C ALA A 771 5.05 2.21 -22.39
N LEU A 772 4.53 2.97 -23.35
CA LEU A 772 5.29 3.91 -24.16
C LEU A 772 4.84 5.34 -23.84
N ALA A 773 5.73 6.17 -23.33
CA ALA A 773 5.46 7.57 -23.01
C ALA A 773 6.36 8.49 -23.85
N TRP A 774 5.82 9.64 -24.25
CA TRP A 774 6.57 10.72 -24.88
C TRP A 774 6.58 11.90 -23.89
N LEU A 775 7.78 12.38 -23.53
CA LEU A 775 7.87 13.62 -22.78
C LEU A 775 7.70 14.80 -23.75
N VAL A 776 6.78 15.69 -23.39
CA VAL A 776 6.60 17.00 -24.01
C VAL A 776 7.47 18.00 -23.23
N PRO A 777 8.16 18.95 -23.89
CA PRO A 777 8.89 19.98 -23.17
C PRO A 777 7.98 20.81 -22.26
N LEU A 778 8.54 21.25 -21.13
CA LEU A 778 7.97 22.22 -20.19
C LEU A 778 8.25 23.65 -20.66
#